data_AF-A0A847X768-F1
#
_entry.id   AF-A0A847X768-F1
#
_cell.length_a   1.000
_cell.length_b   1.000
_cell.length_c   1.000
_cell.angle_alpha   90.00
_cell.angle_beta   90.00
_cell.angle_gamma   90.00
#
_symmetry.space_group_name_H-M   'P 1'
#
loop_
_entity.id
_entity.type
_entity.pdbx_description
1 polymer ?
#
loop_
_entity_poly.entity_id
_entity_poly.type
_entity_poly.pdbx_seq_one_letter_code
_entity_poly.pdbx_strand_id
1 'polypeptide(L)'
;MKKEEMEVSSKNNKITVGILAHVDSGKTTLAEAMLYSSGVLSSPGRVDHQDAFLDTKGIERERGITVFSKIARIKKENKEWILLDTPGHADFSAEMERALSVLDYGILVINGSDGVRAHTKTLWKLLDFYNIPVFIFVNKMDQEGAVKEALLTEIKKELSSSAVSFNQKPNALWEELAVIKAEFLDQYLAEDTIEITEIQEAVRNREVFPCFFGSALKIEGVNELTAGMEEYMISKSYPEEFGAKVYKIYRDQNQRITEMKITGGILENKSVIQGEKINEIRIYSGEEYESVQQVYPGEICGVVGLQSTFPGEGLGFEEDTTHPLLTPVMTYGVHIDENANSNDLLEALKVLEEEMPELRVDYFSETGEISIHVMGEILMEILKEVLKERFNLSVHFDQGSIIYKEKIKDASIGIGHFEPLRHYAEVQLLLEPGERGSGICVEPGKSIEKINTREQNHILEILKKESFRGVLLGGELTDTKITLLEGKSHEKHTEGGDFREAAVRAVRQGLMMGESEILEPYYKVQIEIPIEYYGRVLTDLTRLKGEDINSEQKEEKAVFSADVPVSLMRDYITEVQSFTKGAGRVQLEFSGYGSCHDAEEVLRKSSYNPLRDLEQPGGSVFCSQGAGFTVPWDQVYDYAHIPPKIEKKREEEQINPQRPSFIVDEEAIEKILQDTFYSNKRESRKARKKPKKDYYLGKENYKAKEEVIIVDGYNMIHSWDELKELPREDLEASRIKLLDILSNYQGLTQKKIMVVFDAYKVKGIYRKEDFDFMEVVYTKEGETADQFIERYIRDIGKDTLVRVATSDGTEQVVVRGAGGLIISAKDFREEVIRTYEEGLKEYREKNPNIGDHPFDSLI
;
A
#
# COMPACT_ATOMS: atom_id res chain seq x y z
N MET A 1 38.13 -18.50 -39.83
CA MET A 1 37.19 -18.80 -38.74
C MET A 1 36.37 -20.00 -39.15
N LYS A 2 36.37 -21.05 -38.34
CA LYS A 2 35.72 -22.33 -38.66
C LYS A 2 34.20 -22.17 -38.49
N LYS A 3 33.41 -22.93 -39.25
CA LYS A 3 31.93 -22.95 -39.20
C LYS A 3 31.35 -23.01 -37.78
N GLU A 4 32.03 -23.70 -36.85
CA GLU A 4 31.67 -23.79 -35.44
C GLU A 4 31.85 -22.47 -34.66
N GLU A 5 32.86 -21.65 -34.97
CA GLU A 5 33.03 -20.32 -34.36
C GLU A 5 31.98 -19.32 -34.87
N MET A 6 31.56 -19.44 -36.14
CA MET A 6 30.45 -18.66 -36.69
C MET A 6 29.08 -19.10 -36.12
N GLU A 7 28.85 -20.39 -35.90
CA GLU A 7 27.62 -20.88 -35.26
C GLU A 7 27.52 -20.44 -33.78
N VAL A 8 28.62 -20.46 -33.01
CA VAL A 8 28.63 -19.96 -31.63
C VAL A 8 28.47 -18.44 -31.58
N SER A 9 29.10 -17.69 -32.51
CA SER A 9 28.93 -16.25 -32.64
C SER A 9 27.49 -15.84 -33.05
N SER A 10 26.81 -16.64 -33.87
CA SER A 10 25.41 -16.38 -34.27
C SER A 10 24.40 -16.66 -33.15
N LYS A 11 24.74 -17.57 -32.22
CA LYS A 11 23.84 -17.97 -31.11
C LYS A 11 23.80 -16.98 -29.95
N ASN A 12 24.78 -16.09 -29.84
CA ASN A 12 24.92 -15.10 -28.75
C ASN A 12 24.45 -13.68 -29.13
N ASN A 13 23.77 -13.49 -30.26
CA ASN A 13 23.43 -12.16 -30.78
C ASN A 13 21.91 -11.86 -30.67
N LYS A 14 21.37 -12.06 -29.46
CA LYS A 14 19.96 -11.83 -29.13
C LYS A 14 19.81 -10.52 -28.39
N ILE A 15 18.83 -9.72 -28.80
CA ILE A 15 18.52 -8.42 -28.21
C ILE A 15 17.05 -8.38 -27.86
N THR A 16 16.75 -8.16 -26.59
CA THR A 16 15.38 -7.96 -26.11
C THR A 16 15.01 -6.49 -26.20
N VAL A 17 13.95 -6.18 -26.96
CA VAL A 17 13.48 -4.80 -27.19
C VAL A 17 12.06 -4.66 -26.69
N GLY A 18 11.80 -3.73 -25.79
CA GLY A 18 10.43 -3.40 -25.34
C GLY A 18 9.86 -2.20 -26.09
N ILE A 19 8.57 -2.23 -26.45
CA ILE A 19 7.88 -1.05 -27.00
C ILE A 19 7.02 -0.44 -25.90
N LEU A 20 7.28 0.82 -25.57
CA LEU A 20 6.59 1.56 -24.51
C LEU A 20 5.89 2.78 -25.05
N ALA A 21 4.65 3.00 -24.65
CA ALA A 21 3.91 4.18 -25.07
C ALA A 21 2.75 4.49 -24.13
N HIS A 22 2.27 5.73 -24.16
CA HIS A 22 0.97 6.05 -23.59
C HIS A 22 -0.16 5.43 -24.43
N VAL A 23 -1.34 5.27 -23.82
CA VAL A 23 -2.57 4.84 -24.49
C VAL A 23 -2.79 5.62 -25.79
N ASP A 24 -3.25 4.93 -26.83
CA ASP A 24 -3.48 5.46 -28.17
C ASP A 24 -2.26 6.06 -28.90
N SER A 25 -1.03 5.85 -28.43
CA SER A 25 0.18 6.28 -29.16
C SER A 25 0.51 5.37 -30.36
N GLY A 26 -0.20 4.24 -30.51
CA GLY A 26 -0.01 3.30 -31.62
C GLY A 26 1.15 2.31 -31.41
N LYS A 27 1.39 1.91 -30.16
CA LYS A 27 2.39 0.91 -29.76
C LYS A 27 2.22 -0.43 -30.47
N THR A 28 1.04 -1.03 -30.38
CA THR A 28 0.72 -2.32 -31.02
C THR A 28 0.79 -2.19 -32.54
N THR A 29 0.32 -1.06 -33.09
CA THR A 29 0.44 -0.76 -34.52
C THR A 29 1.90 -0.70 -34.99
N LEU A 30 2.81 -0.13 -34.18
CA LEU A 30 4.23 -0.13 -34.49
C LEU A 30 4.81 -1.54 -34.45
N ALA A 31 4.45 -2.33 -33.44
CA ALA A 31 4.87 -3.73 -33.32
C ALA A 31 4.46 -4.56 -34.54
N GLU A 32 3.18 -4.47 -34.93
CA GLU A 32 2.62 -5.10 -36.15
C GLU A 32 3.37 -4.65 -37.41
N ALA A 33 3.61 -3.35 -37.55
CA ALA A 33 4.32 -2.81 -38.71
C ALA A 33 5.77 -3.32 -38.79
N MET A 34 6.47 -3.44 -37.66
CA MET A 34 7.82 -4.02 -37.61
C MET A 34 7.82 -5.52 -37.97
N LEU A 35 6.83 -6.28 -37.49
CA LEU A 35 6.68 -7.71 -37.82
C LEU A 35 6.33 -7.93 -39.30
N TYR A 36 5.48 -7.08 -39.86
CA TYR A 36 5.16 -7.12 -41.29
C TYR A 36 6.36 -6.71 -42.16
N SER A 37 7.04 -5.60 -41.84
CA SER A 37 8.23 -5.14 -42.58
C SER A 37 9.39 -6.14 -42.53
N SER A 38 9.46 -6.97 -41.49
CA SER A 38 10.45 -8.05 -41.38
C SER A 38 10.04 -9.35 -42.05
N GLY A 39 8.82 -9.44 -42.59
CA GLY A 39 8.30 -10.61 -43.28
C GLY A 39 7.82 -11.74 -42.35
N VAL A 40 7.69 -11.47 -41.05
CA VAL A 40 7.12 -12.41 -40.06
C VAL A 40 5.61 -12.54 -40.26
N LEU A 41 4.93 -11.42 -40.55
CA LEU A 41 3.51 -11.39 -40.86
C LEU A 41 3.27 -11.23 -42.36
N SER A 42 2.23 -11.91 -42.87
CA SER A 42 1.80 -11.77 -44.27
C SER A 42 0.99 -10.50 -44.54
N SER A 43 0.42 -9.89 -43.49
CA SER A 43 -0.36 -8.65 -43.55
C SER A 43 -0.27 -7.93 -42.20
N PRO A 44 -0.24 -6.58 -42.17
CA PRO A 44 -0.25 -5.83 -40.92
C PRO A 44 -1.64 -5.91 -40.27
N GLY A 45 -1.72 -6.39 -39.03
CA GLY A 45 -2.95 -6.36 -38.24
C GLY A 45 -3.28 -4.94 -37.75
N ARG A 46 -4.54 -4.71 -37.38
CA ARG A 46 -5.04 -3.43 -36.88
C ARG A 46 -5.88 -3.62 -35.62
N VAL A 47 -5.57 -2.80 -34.62
CA VAL A 47 -6.32 -2.74 -33.35
C VAL A 47 -7.77 -2.32 -33.61
N ASP A 48 -8.00 -1.28 -34.44
CA ASP A 48 -9.34 -0.80 -34.79
C ASP A 48 -10.21 -1.86 -35.49
N HIS A 49 -9.58 -2.83 -36.15
CA HIS A 49 -10.27 -3.91 -36.87
C HIS A 49 -10.30 -5.23 -36.06
N GLN A 50 -9.77 -5.22 -34.84
CA GLN A 50 -9.72 -6.37 -33.93
C GLN A 50 -8.94 -7.57 -34.49
N ASP A 51 -8.00 -7.33 -35.41
CA ASP A 51 -7.22 -8.36 -36.10
C ASP A 51 -5.70 -8.24 -35.88
N ALA A 52 -5.28 -7.47 -34.86
CA ALA A 52 -3.89 -7.43 -34.42
C ALA A 52 -3.42 -8.82 -33.96
N PHE A 53 -2.28 -9.27 -34.48
CA PHE A 53 -1.62 -10.53 -34.12
C PHE A 53 -1.22 -10.55 -32.64
N LEU A 54 -0.80 -9.42 -32.10
CA LEU A 54 -0.41 -9.30 -30.69
C LEU A 54 -1.59 -9.14 -29.73
N ASP A 55 -2.81 -8.89 -30.19
CA ASP A 55 -4.00 -8.83 -29.32
C ASP A 55 -4.83 -10.11 -29.52
N THR A 56 -4.68 -11.08 -28.62
CA THR A 56 -5.17 -12.44 -28.83
C THR A 56 -6.32 -12.80 -27.90
N LYS A 57 -6.41 -12.16 -26.73
CA LYS A 57 -7.55 -12.32 -25.83
C LYS A 57 -8.74 -11.50 -26.32
N GLY A 58 -9.95 -12.01 -26.12
CA GLY A 58 -11.20 -11.35 -26.52
C GLY A 58 -11.28 -9.91 -26.00
N ILE A 59 -10.96 -9.72 -24.71
CA ILE A 59 -10.99 -8.42 -24.06
C ILE A 59 -10.00 -7.39 -24.65
N GLU A 60 -8.81 -7.83 -25.10
CA GLU A 60 -7.81 -6.95 -25.73
C GLU A 60 -8.33 -6.44 -27.07
N ARG A 61 -8.94 -7.34 -27.85
CA ARG A 61 -9.56 -7.03 -29.15
C ARG A 61 -10.80 -6.13 -29.01
N GLU A 62 -11.66 -6.42 -28.04
CA GLU A 62 -12.87 -5.63 -27.81
C GLU A 62 -12.58 -4.19 -27.38
N ARG A 63 -11.57 -4.01 -26.53
CA ARG A 63 -11.21 -2.69 -26.00
C ARG A 63 -10.13 -1.96 -26.81
N GLY A 64 -9.41 -2.66 -27.67
CA GLY A 64 -8.29 -2.11 -28.43
C GLY A 64 -7.11 -1.68 -27.54
N ILE A 65 -6.89 -2.38 -26.41
CA ILE A 65 -5.78 -2.12 -25.50
C ILE A 65 -4.96 -3.39 -25.26
N THR A 66 -3.65 -3.24 -25.12
CA THR A 66 -2.76 -4.33 -24.72
C THR A 66 -2.78 -4.45 -23.20
N VAL A 67 -3.18 -5.62 -22.71
CA VAL A 67 -3.33 -5.90 -21.28
C VAL A 67 -2.15 -6.72 -20.78
N PHE A 68 -1.74 -7.73 -21.54
CA PHE A 68 -0.65 -8.62 -21.18
C PHE A 68 0.54 -8.43 -22.11
N SER A 69 1.75 -8.42 -21.54
CA SER A 69 2.96 -8.36 -22.36
C SER A 69 3.11 -9.61 -23.22
N LYS A 70 3.44 -9.44 -24.51
CA LYS A 70 3.64 -10.55 -25.47
C LYS A 70 4.96 -10.48 -26.19
N ILE A 71 5.47 -11.66 -26.54
CA ILE A 71 6.75 -11.85 -27.21
C ILE A 71 6.52 -12.09 -28.71
N ALA A 72 7.23 -11.35 -29.55
CA ALA A 72 7.38 -11.66 -30.97
C ALA A 72 8.85 -11.71 -31.35
N ARG A 73 9.20 -12.51 -32.37
CA ARG A 73 10.60 -12.74 -32.75
C ARG A 73 10.84 -12.29 -34.17
N ILE A 74 11.89 -11.51 -34.37
CA ILE A 74 12.33 -11.04 -35.68
C ILE A 74 13.75 -11.57 -35.93
N LYS A 75 13.87 -12.50 -36.88
CA LYS A 75 15.18 -13.04 -37.30
C LYS A 75 15.78 -12.15 -38.39
N LYS A 76 16.96 -11.59 -38.12
CA LYS A 76 17.79 -10.85 -39.09
C LYS A 76 19.04 -11.68 -39.43
N GLU A 77 19.80 -11.28 -40.46
CA GLU A 77 20.92 -12.09 -40.97
C GLU A 77 21.96 -12.44 -39.89
N ASN A 78 22.23 -11.51 -38.96
CA ASN A 78 23.26 -11.70 -37.91
C ASN A 78 22.75 -11.46 -36.48
N LYS A 79 21.47 -11.10 -36.28
CA LYS A 79 20.88 -10.76 -34.97
C LYS A 79 19.47 -11.33 -34.88
N GLU A 80 19.03 -11.67 -33.67
CA GLU A 80 17.62 -11.99 -33.40
C GLU A 80 17.07 -10.97 -32.41
N TRP A 81 15.92 -10.37 -32.74
CA TRP A 81 15.24 -9.44 -31.86
C TRP A 81 14.05 -10.12 -31.21
N ILE A 82 13.97 -9.98 -29.90
CA ILE A 82 12.86 -10.44 -29.08
C ILE A 82 12.07 -9.20 -28.70
N LEU A 83 10.96 -8.98 -29.40
CA LEU A 83 10.09 -7.84 -29.19
C LEU A 83 9.12 -8.14 -28.05
N LEU A 84 9.11 -7.28 -27.04
CA LEU A 84 8.15 -7.28 -25.94
C LEU A 84 7.19 -6.11 -26.12
N ASP A 85 5.94 -6.41 -26.45
CA ASP A 85 4.88 -5.40 -26.46
C ASP A 85 4.35 -5.20 -25.05
N THR A 86 4.60 -4.06 -24.41
CA THR A 86 4.24 -3.83 -23.00
C THR A 86 2.91 -3.08 -22.88
N PRO A 87 2.12 -3.25 -21.81
CA PRO A 87 0.90 -2.49 -21.60
C PRO A 87 1.15 -0.97 -21.54
N GLY A 88 0.31 -0.18 -22.22
CA GLY A 88 0.42 1.29 -22.28
C GLY A 88 -0.57 2.05 -21.40
N HIS A 89 -1.46 1.34 -20.72
CA HIS A 89 -2.47 1.91 -19.82
C HIS A 89 -1.93 1.97 -18.38
N ALA A 90 -2.28 3.04 -17.65
CA ALA A 90 -1.79 3.27 -16.29
C ALA A 90 -2.12 2.11 -15.33
N ASP A 91 -3.31 1.52 -15.43
CA ASP A 91 -3.76 0.37 -14.62
C ASP A 91 -2.88 -0.89 -14.74
N PHE A 92 -2.10 -1.04 -15.83
CA PHE A 92 -1.19 -2.17 -16.04
C PHE A 92 0.29 -1.75 -15.92
N SER A 93 0.56 -0.59 -15.33
CA SER A 93 1.93 -0.08 -15.26
C SER A 93 2.87 -0.98 -14.47
N ALA A 94 2.36 -1.74 -13.49
CA ALA A 94 3.17 -2.70 -12.76
C ALA A 94 3.61 -3.87 -13.65
N GLU A 95 2.75 -4.39 -14.53
CA GLU A 95 3.16 -5.41 -15.51
C GLU A 95 4.20 -4.86 -16.49
N MET A 96 4.02 -3.63 -16.94
CA MET A 96 4.99 -2.93 -17.79
C MET A 96 6.33 -2.74 -17.07
N GLU A 97 6.32 -2.34 -15.80
CA GLU A 97 7.53 -2.17 -14.99
C GLU A 97 8.29 -3.49 -14.81
N ARG A 98 7.60 -4.61 -14.56
CA ARG A 98 8.24 -5.93 -14.50
C ARG A 98 8.95 -6.28 -15.81
N ALA A 99 8.32 -6.00 -16.95
CA ALA A 99 8.91 -6.24 -18.26
C ALA A 99 10.18 -5.42 -18.51
N LEU A 100 10.34 -4.23 -17.89
CA LEU A 100 11.56 -3.41 -18.02
C LEU A 100 12.82 -4.15 -17.55
N SER A 101 12.71 -4.96 -16.50
CA SER A 101 13.86 -5.66 -15.90
C SER A 101 14.56 -6.64 -16.84
N VAL A 102 13.91 -7.05 -17.93
CA VAL A 102 14.45 -7.98 -18.93
C VAL A 102 14.80 -7.32 -20.27
N LEU A 103 14.59 -6.01 -20.42
CA LEU A 103 14.90 -5.33 -21.68
C LEU A 103 16.40 -5.06 -21.83
N ASP A 104 16.90 -5.19 -23.06
CA ASP A 104 18.21 -4.65 -23.44
C ASP A 104 18.09 -3.24 -24.03
N TYR A 105 16.98 -2.96 -24.74
CA TYR A 105 16.66 -1.68 -25.34
C TYR A 105 15.15 -1.39 -25.22
N GLY A 106 14.78 -0.11 -25.21
CA GLY A 106 13.39 0.34 -25.25
C GLY A 106 13.11 1.18 -26.50
N ILE A 107 11.91 1.06 -27.06
CA ILE A 107 11.35 1.99 -28.05
C ILE A 107 10.27 2.81 -27.34
N LEU A 108 10.54 4.10 -27.10
CA LEU A 108 9.56 5.03 -26.57
C LEU A 108 8.75 5.64 -27.71
N VAL A 109 7.48 5.28 -27.81
CA VAL A 109 6.57 5.77 -28.83
C VAL A 109 5.83 7.01 -28.33
N ILE A 110 5.90 8.08 -29.11
CA ILE A 110 5.26 9.37 -28.81
C ILE A 110 4.27 9.69 -29.93
N ASN A 111 3.03 10.03 -29.58
CA ASN A 111 2.07 10.50 -30.58
C ASN A 111 2.46 11.92 -31.07
N GLY A 112 2.66 12.07 -32.37
CA GLY A 112 3.05 13.33 -33.02
C GLY A 112 2.01 14.46 -32.89
N SER A 113 0.72 14.17 -32.73
CA SER A 113 -0.29 15.21 -32.46
C SER A 113 -0.28 15.69 -31.01
N ASP A 114 0.12 14.80 -30.09
CA ASP A 114 0.08 15.06 -28.65
C ASP A 114 1.41 15.55 -28.09
N GLY A 115 2.56 15.19 -28.66
CA GLY A 115 3.86 15.56 -28.09
C GLY A 115 4.16 14.86 -26.76
N VAL A 116 5.01 15.46 -25.91
CA VAL A 116 5.51 14.85 -24.68
C VAL A 116 4.51 15.07 -23.53
N ARG A 117 3.96 13.99 -22.98
CA ARG A 117 2.96 14.03 -21.89
C ARG A 117 3.55 13.55 -20.56
N ALA A 118 2.88 13.77 -19.42
CA ALA A 118 3.43 13.33 -18.14
C ALA A 118 3.58 11.81 -18.06
N HIS A 119 2.66 11.02 -18.62
CA HIS A 119 2.86 9.57 -18.66
C HIS A 119 4.08 9.18 -19.51
N THR A 120 4.35 9.88 -20.62
CA THR A 120 5.61 9.74 -21.38
C THR A 120 6.83 10.06 -20.50
N LYS A 121 6.74 11.08 -19.63
CA LYS A 121 7.79 11.40 -18.67
C LYS A 121 7.93 10.34 -17.58
N THR A 122 6.84 9.73 -17.12
CA THR A 122 6.88 8.60 -16.18
C THR A 122 7.59 7.42 -16.82
N LEU A 123 7.22 7.04 -18.05
CA LEU A 123 7.93 6.00 -18.83
C LEU A 123 9.41 6.35 -19.00
N TRP A 124 9.72 7.62 -19.29
CA TRP A 124 11.11 8.09 -19.41
C TRP A 124 11.90 7.95 -18.10
N LYS A 125 11.32 8.35 -16.96
CA LYS A 125 11.92 8.17 -15.63
C LYS A 125 12.14 6.69 -15.30
N LEU A 126 11.19 5.82 -15.66
CA LEU A 126 11.34 4.37 -15.47
C LEU A 126 12.49 3.83 -16.33
N LEU A 127 12.54 4.17 -17.62
CA LEU A 127 13.63 3.77 -18.52
C LEU A 127 15.00 4.28 -18.02
N ASP A 128 15.03 5.45 -17.39
CA ASP A 128 16.22 6.00 -16.74
C ASP A 128 16.62 5.22 -15.48
N PHE A 129 15.66 4.97 -14.59
CA PHE A 129 15.86 4.21 -13.35
C PHE A 129 16.43 2.80 -13.62
N TYR A 130 15.89 2.12 -14.64
CA TYR A 130 16.36 0.79 -15.07
C TYR A 130 17.58 0.85 -16.01
N ASN A 131 18.12 2.03 -16.32
CA ASN A 131 19.27 2.25 -17.21
C ASN A 131 19.12 1.59 -18.60
N ILE A 132 17.91 1.62 -19.17
CA ILE A 132 17.61 0.98 -20.45
C ILE A 132 17.91 1.96 -21.59
N PRO A 133 18.78 1.66 -22.56
CA PRO A 133 18.99 2.45 -23.77
C PRO A 133 17.69 2.65 -24.57
N VAL A 134 17.44 3.86 -25.10
CA VAL A 134 16.14 4.21 -25.71
C VAL A 134 16.28 4.72 -27.15
N PHE A 135 15.46 4.14 -28.03
CA PHE A 135 15.10 4.70 -29.32
C PHE A 135 13.74 5.40 -29.18
N ILE A 136 13.61 6.61 -29.72
CA ILE A 136 12.34 7.35 -29.70
C ILE A 136 11.70 7.24 -31.08
N PHE A 137 10.43 6.83 -31.14
CA PHE A 137 9.64 6.84 -32.37
C PHE A 137 8.44 7.78 -32.22
N VAL A 138 8.46 8.89 -32.95
CA VAL A 138 7.34 9.82 -33.04
C VAL A 138 6.38 9.32 -34.11
N ASN A 139 5.29 8.72 -33.67
CA ASN A 139 4.28 8.07 -34.48
C ASN A 139 3.15 9.05 -34.88
N LYS A 140 2.26 8.63 -35.78
CA LYS A 140 1.09 9.40 -36.23
C LYS A 140 1.45 10.78 -36.82
N MET A 141 2.62 10.89 -37.45
CA MET A 141 3.06 12.11 -38.14
C MET A 141 2.18 12.49 -39.35
N ASP A 142 1.24 11.63 -39.73
CA ASP A 142 0.22 11.90 -40.73
C ASP A 142 -0.98 12.73 -40.22
N GLN A 143 -1.07 13.00 -38.92
CA GLN A 143 -2.14 13.79 -38.32
C GLN A 143 -1.89 15.31 -38.41
N GLU A 144 -2.97 16.09 -38.51
CA GLU A 144 -2.89 17.55 -38.50
C GLU A 144 -2.30 18.05 -37.17
N GLY A 145 -1.29 18.94 -37.26
CA GLY A 145 -0.59 19.50 -36.10
C GLY A 145 0.73 18.82 -35.76
N ALA A 146 1.05 17.67 -36.36
CA ALA A 146 2.34 16.99 -36.16
C ALA A 146 3.47 17.69 -36.97
N VAL A 147 4.25 18.54 -36.29
CA VAL A 147 5.38 19.27 -36.91
C VAL A 147 6.71 18.76 -36.35
N LYS A 148 7.54 18.15 -37.21
CA LYS A 148 8.79 17.47 -36.83
C LYS A 148 9.71 18.34 -35.98
N GLU A 149 9.99 19.57 -36.42
CA GLU A 149 10.94 20.48 -35.77
C GLU A 149 10.45 20.93 -34.39
N ALA A 150 9.15 21.18 -34.26
CA ALA A 150 8.54 21.56 -32.98
C ALA A 150 8.59 20.40 -31.98
N LEU A 151 8.24 19.19 -32.43
CA LEU A 151 8.26 17.98 -31.60
C LEU A 151 9.69 17.60 -31.17
N LEU A 152 10.67 17.71 -32.06
CA LEU A 152 12.08 17.46 -31.69
C LEU A 152 12.56 18.47 -30.63
N THR A 153 12.17 19.74 -30.76
CA THR A 153 12.51 20.77 -29.76
C THR A 153 11.84 20.48 -28.42
N GLU A 154 10.59 20.03 -28.42
CA GLU A 154 9.86 19.62 -27.22
C GLU A 154 10.53 18.40 -26.54
N ILE A 155 10.87 17.36 -27.31
CA ILE A 155 11.59 16.18 -26.82
C ILE A 155 12.95 16.58 -26.20
N LYS A 156 13.70 17.45 -26.89
CA LYS A 156 14.99 17.97 -26.38
C LYS A 156 14.85 18.70 -25.05
N LYS A 157 13.74 19.43 -24.87
CA LYS A 157 13.47 20.20 -23.66
C LYS A 157 12.94 19.35 -22.50
N GLU A 158 12.01 18.46 -22.78
CA GLU A 158 11.22 17.77 -21.77
C GLU A 158 11.76 16.39 -21.40
N LEU A 159 12.52 15.74 -22.30
CA LEU A 159 13.11 14.40 -22.08
C LEU A 159 14.64 14.45 -21.97
N SER A 160 15.33 14.87 -23.04
CA SER A 160 16.80 15.01 -23.04
C SER A 160 17.32 15.85 -24.19
N SER A 161 18.23 16.79 -23.90
CA SER A 161 18.89 17.63 -24.91
C SER A 161 19.71 16.83 -25.93
N SER A 162 20.07 15.59 -25.61
CA SER A 162 20.83 14.68 -26.47
C SER A 162 19.95 13.85 -27.43
N ALA A 163 18.67 14.18 -27.55
CA ALA A 163 17.78 13.59 -28.55
C ALA A 163 18.09 14.11 -29.97
N VAL A 164 18.35 13.22 -30.93
CA VAL A 164 18.75 13.61 -32.30
C VAL A 164 17.86 12.97 -33.35
N SER A 165 17.54 13.70 -34.41
CA SER A 165 16.80 13.15 -35.55
C SER A 165 17.70 12.25 -36.40
N PHE A 166 17.39 10.96 -36.48
CA PHE A 166 18.11 10.01 -37.34
C PHE A 166 17.46 9.86 -38.73
N ASN A 167 16.27 10.44 -38.96
CA ASN A 167 15.67 10.57 -40.31
C ASN A 167 16.34 11.69 -41.12
N GLN A 168 17.66 11.67 -41.27
CA GLN A 168 18.39 12.63 -42.08
C GLN A 168 19.63 12.02 -42.74
N LYS A 169 20.24 12.78 -43.63
CA LYS A 169 21.46 12.34 -44.32
C LYS A 169 22.63 12.26 -43.34
N PRO A 170 23.61 11.37 -43.55
CA PRO A 170 24.73 11.16 -42.64
C PRO A 170 25.45 12.45 -42.21
N ASN A 171 25.78 13.35 -43.15
CA ASN A 171 26.49 14.58 -42.81
C ASN A 171 25.71 15.46 -41.80
N ALA A 172 24.38 15.61 -41.98
CA ALA A 172 23.56 16.37 -41.04
C ALA A 172 23.43 15.66 -39.68
N LEU A 173 23.45 14.32 -39.69
CA LEU A 173 23.47 13.53 -38.45
C LEU A 173 24.80 13.72 -37.70
N TRP A 174 25.93 13.69 -38.39
CA TRP A 174 27.25 13.91 -37.80
C TRP A 174 27.39 15.31 -37.18
N GLU A 175 26.89 16.34 -37.88
CA GLU A 175 26.85 17.71 -37.34
C GLU A 175 26.05 17.81 -36.04
N GLU A 176 24.86 17.18 -35.96
CA GLU A 176 24.06 17.19 -34.73
C GLU A 176 24.71 16.38 -33.60
N LEU A 177 25.30 15.22 -33.90
CA LEU A 177 25.98 14.39 -32.91
C LEU A 177 27.24 15.07 -32.36
N ALA A 178 28.00 15.78 -33.19
CA ALA A 178 29.18 16.54 -32.78
C ALA A 178 28.89 17.59 -31.69
N VAL A 179 27.65 18.08 -31.57
CA VAL A 179 27.28 19.05 -30.53
C VAL A 179 27.07 18.39 -29.15
N ILE A 180 26.83 17.08 -29.11
CA ILE A 180 26.48 16.36 -27.87
C ILE A 180 27.71 16.08 -27.02
N LYS A 181 28.81 15.67 -27.67
CA LYS A 181 30.03 15.21 -27.01
C LYS A 181 31.28 15.83 -27.62
N ALA A 182 32.27 16.12 -26.77
CA ALA A 182 33.54 16.67 -27.21
C ALA A 182 34.30 15.69 -28.10
N GLU A 183 34.23 14.40 -27.79
CA GLU A 183 34.86 13.33 -28.57
C GLU A 183 34.31 13.27 -30.01
N PHE A 184 32.98 13.39 -30.15
CA PHE A 184 32.32 13.46 -31.46
C PHE A 184 32.70 14.71 -32.23
N LEU A 185 32.84 15.86 -31.55
CA LEU A 185 33.30 17.10 -32.18
C LEU A 185 34.73 16.96 -32.71
N ASP A 186 35.64 16.39 -31.91
CA ASP A 186 37.04 16.22 -32.29
C ASP A 186 37.17 15.29 -33.51
N GLN A 187 36.40 14.19 -33.55
CA GLN A 187 36.34 13.30 -34.72
C GLN A 187 35.77 13.97 -35.94
N TYR A 188 34.64 14.65 -35.79
CA TYR A 188 33.99 15.34 -36.90
C TYR A 188 34.90 16.42 -37.51
N LEU A 189 35.62 17.18 -36.68
CA LEU A 189 36.58 18.19 -37.17
C LEU A 189 37.82 17.58 -37.85
N ALA A 190 38.19 16.34 -37.49
CA ALA A 190 39.35 15.65 -38.05
C ALA A 190 39.01 14.90 -39.35
N GLU A 191 37.87 14.22 -39.42
CA GLU A 191 37.55 13.22 -40.43
C GLU A 191 36.20 13.45 -41.14
N ASP A 192 35.47 14.53 -40.84
CA ASP A 192 34.10 14.83 -41.32
C ASP A 192 33.09 13.67 -41.08
N THR A 193 33.43 12.74 -40.19
CA THR A 193 32.66 11.54 -39.87
C THR A 193 32.81 11.20 -38.39
N ILE A 194 31.88 10.41 -37.86
CA ILE A 194 31.93 9.87 -36.49
C ILE A 194 31.87 8.36 -36.61
N GLU A 195 32.72 7.65 -35.88
CA GLU A 195 32.76 6.19 -35.89
C GLU A 195 31.45 5.60 -35.33
N ILE A 196 30.85 4.65 -36.08
CA ILE A 196 29.57 4.04 -35.71
C ILE A 196 29.66 3.34 -34.34
N THR A 197 30.81 2.75 -34.03
CA THR A 197 31.04 2.08 -32.73
C THR A 197 30.91 3.04 -31.56
N GLU A 198 31.34 4.29 -31.70
CA GLU A 198 31.21 5.27 -30.62
C GLU A 198 29.77 5.76 -30.46
N ILE A 199 29.03 5.87 -31.56
CA ILE A 199 27.59 6.18 -31.51
C ILE A 199 26.84 5.05 -30.82
N GLN A 200 27.16 3.80 -31.17
CA GLN A 200 26.57 2.64 -30.53
C GLN A 200 26.84 2.61 -29.01
N GLU A 201 28.06 2.93 -28.58
CA GLU A 201 28.41 3.06 -27.17
C GLU A 201 27.65 4.22 -26.50
N ALA A 202 27.54 5.37 -27.16
CA ALA A 202 26.80 6.51 -26.63
C ALA A 202 25.29 6.24 -26.51
N VAL A 203 24.70 5.51 -27.44
CA VAL A 203 23.30 5.05 -27.34
C VAL A 203 23.16 4.08 -26.16
N ARG A 204 24.07 3.10 -26.05
CA ARG A 204 24.08 2.12 -24.96
C ARG A 204 24.26 2.77 -23.58
N ASN A 205 25.02 3.85 -23.49
CA ASN A 205 25.25 4.58 -22.24
C ASN A 205 24.17 5.64 -21.97
N ARG A 206 23.11 5.72 -22.79
CA ARG A 206 22.03 6.73 -22.70
C ARG A 206 22.54 8.17 -22.81
N GLU A 207 23.60 8.37 -23.59
CA GLU A 207 24.20 9.68 -23.84
C GLU A 207 23.67 10.30 -25.15
N VAL A 208 23.21 9.46 -26.08
CA VAL A 208 22.52 9.83 -27.33
C VAL A 208 21.20 9.10 -27.41
N PHE A 209 20.14 9.81 -27.81
CA PHE A 209 18.80 9.23 -27.98
C PHE A 209 18.35 9.35 -29.44
N PRO A 210 18.45 8.27 -30.23
CA PRO A 210 18.03 8.29 -31.63
C PRO A 210 16.52 8.49 -31.76
N CYS A 211 16.12 9.54 -32.47
CA CYS A 211 14.73 9.88 -32.73
C CYS A 211 14.36 9.60 -34.19
N PHE A 212 13.31 8.81 -34.36
CA PHE A 212 12.71 8.48 -35.64
C PHE A 212 11.29 9.06 -35.72
N PHE A 213 10.88 9.50 -36.91
CA PHE A 213 9.59 10.13 -37.17
C PHE A 213 8.87 9.37 -38.29
N GLY A 214 7.58 9.11 -38.10
CA GLY A 214 6.81 8.38 -39.10
C GLY A 214 5.35 8.12 -38.74
N SER A 215 4.74 7.22 -39.50
CA SER A 215 3.40 6.72 -39.29
C SER A 215 3.42 5.20 -39.39
N ALA A 216 3.31 4.52 -38.25
CA ALA A 216 3.25 3.06 -38.19
C ALA A 216 2.07 2.51 -39.02
N LEU A 217 0.94 3.23 -39.01
CA LEU A 217 -0.25 2.87 -39.78
C LEU A 217 0.02 2.85 -41.30
N LYS A 218 0.87 3.76 -41.80
CA LYS A 218 1.26 3.84 -43.20
C LYS A 218 2.58 3.13 -43.52
N ILE A 219 3.24 2.55 -42.50
CA ILE A 219 4.59 1.95 -42.60
C ILE A 219 5.61 2.98 -43.11
N GLU A 220 5.42 4.26 -42.77
CA GLU A 220 6.36 5.34 -43.06
C GLU A 220 7.27 5.53 -41.84
N GLY A 221 8.59 5.59 -42.03
CA GLY A 221 9.56 5.74 -40.92
C GLY A 221 9.89 4.45 -40.15
N VAL A 222 9.11 3.38 -40.32
CA VAL A 222 9.30 2.10 -39.62
C VAL A 222 10.54 1.35 -40.14
N ASN A 223 10.80 1.44 -41.44
CA ASN A 223 11.98 0.80 -42.04
C ASN A 223 13.26 1.53 -41.64
N GLU A 224 13.22 2.86 -41.55
CA GLU A 224 14.30 3.70 -41.06
C GLU A 224 14.61 3.42 -39.59
N LEU A 225 13.57 3.30 -38.75
CA LEU A 225 13.71 2.87 -37.35
C LEU A 225 14.37 1.49 -37.26
N THR A 226 13.87 0.52 -38.02
CA THR A 226 14.40 -0.85 -38.04
C THR A 226 15.87 -0.87 -38.51
N ALA A 227 16.21 -0.13 -39.57
CA ALA A 227 17.59 -0.04 -40.05
C ALA A 227 18.52 0.62 -39.01
N GLY A 228 18.07 1.72 -38.39
CA GLY A 228 18.82 2.38 -37.33
C GLY A 228 19.01 1.51 -36.10
N MET A 229 18.00 0.73 -35.71
CA MET A 229 18.12 -0.26 -34.64
C MET A 229 19.16 -1.34 -35.00
N GLU A 230 19.14 -1.86 -36.23
CA GLU A 230 20.10 -2.87 -36.69
C GLU A 230 21.55 -2.35 -36.64
N GLU A 231 21.75 -1.09 -37.02
CA GLU A 231 23.04 -0.41 -37.03
C GLU A 231 23.52 0.00 -35.64
N TYR A 232 22.65 0.56 -34.78
CA TYR A 232 23.07 1.19 -33.52
C TYR A 232 22.86 0.34 -32.25
N MET A 233 22.18 -0.81 -32.31
CA MET A 233 22.07 -1.72 -31.16
C MET A 233 23.27 -2.68 -31.05
N ILE A 234 23.83 -2.80 -29.84
CA ILE A 234 24.89 -3.76 -29.51
C ILE A 234 24.32 -4.85 -28.59
N SER A 235 24.66 -6.10 -28.86
CA SER A 235 24.30 -7.21 -27.98
C SER A 235 25.09 -7.17 -26.67
N LYS A 236 24.41 -7.43 -25.57
CA LYS A 236 25.03 -7.51 -24.24
C LYS A 236 25.93 -8.74 -24.16
N SER A 237 27.10 -8.57 -23.54
CA SER A 237 27.96 -9.69 -23.16
C SER A 237 27.55 -10.20 -21.79
N TYR A 238 27.42 -11.52 -21.65
CA TYR A 238 26.94 -12.17 -20.44
C TYR A 238 28.03 -13.06 -19.82
N PRO A 239 28.09 -13.18 -18.49
CA PRO A 239 29.04 -14.06 -17.80
C PRO A 239 28.78 -15.55 -18.07
N GLU A 240 29.79 -16.38 -17.83
CA GLU A 240 29.68 -17.84 -17.92
C GLU A 240 28.92 -18.46 -16.73
N GLU A 241 28.88 -17.77 -15.59
CA GLU A 241 28.11 -18.17 -14.42
C GLU A 241 26.60 -18.06 -14.69
N PHE A 242 25.81 -19.01 -14.19
CA PHE A 242 24.37 -19.02 -14.43
C PHE A 242 23.66 -17.86 -13.73
N GLY A 243 22.88 -17.12 -14.49
CA GLY A 243 21.98 -16.08 -14.00
C GLY A 243 20.70 -16.05 -14.82
N ALA A 244 19.57 -15.83 -14.15
CA ALA A 244 18.31 -15.60 -14.83
C ALA A 244 17.42 -14.65 -14.03
N LYS A 245 16.59 -13.90 -14.77
CA LYS A 245 15.66 -12.94 -14.19
C LYS A 245 14.23 -13.33 -14.50
N VAL A 246 13.45 -13.65 -13.48
CA VAL A 246 12.02 -13.95 -13.62
C VAL A 246 11.26 -12.63 -13.68
N TYR A 247 10.41 -12.44 -14.69
CA TYR A 247 9.62 -11.20 -14.81
C TYR A 247 8.12 -11.44 -14.93
N LYS A 248 7.71 -12.65 -15.34
CA LYS A 248 6.30 -12.99 -15.53
C LYS A 248 6.04 -14.43 -15.17
N ILE A 249 4.92 -14.66 -14.50
CA ILE A 249 4.40 -15.99 -14.21
C ILE A 249 2.96 -16.03 -14.71
N TYR A 250 2.62 -17.08 -15.42
CA TYR A 250 1.27 -17.29 -15.93
C TYR A 250 0.99 -18.78 -16.04
N ARG A 251 -0.28 -19.13 -16.23
CA ARG A 251 -0.67 -20.51 -16.51
C ARG A 251 -1.13 -20.66 -17.94
N ASP A 252 -0.53 -21.61 -18.63
CA ASP A 252 -0.94 -22.09 -19.95
C ASP A 252 -1.54 -23.50 -19.80
N GLN A 253 -2.81 -23.68 -20.15
CA GLN A 253 -3.54 -24.95 -19.98
C GLN A 253 -3.40 -25.56 -18.56
N ASN A 254 -3.53 -24.73 -17.52
CA ASN A 254 -3.30 -25.05 -16.10
C ASN A 254 -1.87 -25.47 -15.71
N GLN A 255 -0.91 -25.42 -16.63
CA GLN A 255 0.50 -25.57 -16.30
C GLN A 255 1.10 -24.22 -15.94
N ARG A 256 1.74 -24.16 -14.78
CA ARG A 256 2.49 -22.98 -14.33
C ARG A 256 3.74 -22.79 -15.18
N ILE A 257 3.85 -21.63 -15.82
CA ILE A 257 4.98 -21.22 -16.64
C ILE A 257 5.71 -20.08 -15.92
N THR A 258 6.99 -20.29 -15.63
CA THR A 258 7.88 -19.23 -15.15
C THR A 258 8.62 -18.64 -16.35
N GLU A 259 8.30 -17.40 -16.73
CA GLU A 259 8.94 -16.71 -17.84
C GLU A 259 10.11 -15.86 -17.35
N MET A 260 11.28 -16.12 -17.91
CA MET A 260 12.55 -15.54 -17.45
C MET A 260 13.49 -15.22 -18.60
N LYS A 261 14.35 -14.23 -18.40
CA LYS A 261 15.49 -13.95 -19.26
C LYS A 261 16.74 -14.60 -18.70
N ILE A 262 17.50 -15.31 -19.53
CA ILE A 262 18.79 -15.87 -19.13
C ILE A 262 19.85 -14.77 -19.26
N THR A 263 20.51 -14.43 -18.16
CA THR A 263 21.51 -13.36 -18.06
C THR A 263 22.92 -13.89 -17.86
N GLY A 264 23.12 -15.21 -17.81
CA GLY A 264 24.45 -15.82 -17.84
C GLY A 264 24.37 -17.34 -17.80
N GLY A 265 25.46 -17.99 -18.20
CA GLY A 265 25.54 -19.44 -18.29
C GLY A 265 24.54 -20.07 -19.28
N ILE A 266 24.39 -21.38 -19.24
CA ILE A 266 23.47 -22.12 -20.12
C ILE A 266 22.42 -22.80 -19.25
N LEU A 267 21.14 -22.61 -19.57
CA LEU A 267 20.05 -23.31 -18.93
C LEU A 267 19.74 -24.59 -19.69
N GLU A 268 19.93 -25.75 -19.05
CA GLU A 268 19.62 -27.04 -19.66
C GLU A 268 18.30 -27.62 -19.12
N ASN A 269 17.58 -28.33 -19.98
CA ASN A 269 16.41 -29.10 -19.57
C ASN A 269 16.83 -30.18 -18.54
N LYS A 270 15.99 -30.42 -17.53
CA LYS A 270 16.25 -31.33 -16.39
C LYS A 270 17.30 -30.85 -15.39
N SER A 271 17.83 -29.64 -15.55
CA SER A 271 18.62 -29.00 -14.50
C SER A 271 17.77 -28.76 -13.25
N VAL A 272 18.46 -28.60 -12.11
CA VAL A 272 17.85 -28.34 -10.81
C VAL A 272 18.22 -26.93 -10.38
N ILE A 273 17.22 -26.09 -10.16
CA ILE A 273 17.37 -24.71 -9.69
C ILE A 273 16.63 -24.61 -8.35
N GLN A 274 17.30 -24.10 -7.33
CA GLN A 274 16.74 -23.96 -5.97
C GLN A 274 16.10 -25.26 -5.39
N GLY A 275 16.57 -26.43 -5.82
CA GLY A 275 16.02 -27.73 -5.39
C GLY A 275 14.81 -28.22 -6.19
N GLU A 276 14.30 -27.42 -7.14
CA GLU A 276 13.23 -27.77 -8.06
C GLU A 276 13.78 -28.19 -9.42
N LYS A 277 13.13 -29.15 -10.08
CA LYS A 277 13.59 -29.70 -11.35
C LYS A 277 12.83 -29.10 -12.53
N ILE A 278 13.58 -28.69 -13.55
CA ILE A 278 13.02 -28.25 -14.83
C ILE A 278 12.53 -29.46 -15.62
N ASN A 279 11.27 -29.43 -16.03
CA ASN A 279 10.65 -30.48 -16.84
C ASN A 279 10.70 -30.17 -18.34
N GLU A 280 10.51 -28.90 -18.68
CA GLU A 280 10.44 -28.43 -20.06
C GLU A 280 10.87 -26.96 -20.13
N ILE A 281 11.50 -26.58 -21.24
CA ILE A 281 11.83 -25.20 -21.58
C ILE A 281 11.17 -24.87 -22.92
N ARG A 282 10.43 -23.76 -22.96
CA ARG A 282 9.64 -23.29 -24.10
C ARG A 282 10.13 -21.92 -24.57
N ILE A 283 10.20 -21.73 -25.89
CA ILE A 283 10.53 -20.47 -26.55
C ILE A 283 9.29 -20.00 -27.30
N TYR A 284 8.72 -18.86 -26.89
CA TYR A 284 7.46 -18.34 -27.43
C TYR A 284 7.65 -17.37 -28.59
N SER A 285 6.69 -17.36 -29.51
CA SER A 285 6.49 -16.33 -30.53
C SER A 285 4.98 -16.19 -30.82
N GLY A 286 4.37 -15.13 -30.31
CA GLY A 286 2.91 -15.01 -30.26
C GLY A 286 2.31 -16.10 -29.34
N GLU A 287 1.34 -16.86 -29.86
CA GLU A 287 0.74 -17.99 -29.13
C GLU A 287 1.47 -19.32 -29.36
N GLU A 288 2.37 -19.38 -30.35
CA GLU A 288 3.11 -20.59 -30.68
C GLU A 288 4.39 -20.69 -29.84
N TYR A 289 4.80 -21.92 -29.53
CA TYR A 289 6.07 -22.18 -28.85
C TYR A 289 6.80 -23.39 -29.42
N GLU A 290 8.13 -23.37 -29.26
CA GLU A 290 8.99 -24.53 -29.49
C GLU A 290 9.62 -25.01 -28.18
N SER A 291 9.67 -26.33 -27.99
CA SER A 291 10.33 -26.94 -26.82
C SER A 291 11.81 -27.18 -27.13
N VAL A 292 12.70 -26.70 -26.26
CA VAL A 292 14.15 -26.76 -26.46
C VAL A 292 14.86 -27.52 -25.35
N GLN A 293 16.07 -28.03 -25.65
CA GLN A 293 16.90 -28.74 -24.67
C GLN A 293 17.81 -27.82 -23.87
N GLN A 294 18.18 -26.67 -24.42
CA GLN A 294 19.08 -25.72 -23.79
C GLN A 294 18.77 -24.30 -24.26
N VAL A 295 19.01 -23.32 -23.39
CA VAL A 295 18.83 -21.89 -23.64
C VAL A 295 20.11 -21.14 -23.27
N TYR A 296 20.49 -20.20 -24.13
CA TYR A 296 21.71 -19.40 -24.01
C TYR A 296 21.39 -18.00 -23.44
N PRO A 297 22.40 -17.26 -22.93
CA PRO A 297 22.20 -15.90 -22.43
C PRO A 297 21.61 -14.95 -23.48
N GLY A 298 20.84 -13.98 -23.02
CA GLY A 298 20.11 -13.01 -23.84
C GLY A 298 18.78 -13.51 -24.38
N GLU A 299 18.43 -14.78 -24.15
CA GLU A 299 17.15 -15.37 -24.56
C GLU A 299 16.08 -15.24 -23.45
N ILE A 300 14.82 -15.09 -23.87
CA ILE A 300 13.65 -15.22 -23.02
C ILE A 300 13.02 -16.59 -23.23
N CYS A 301 12.76 -17.30 -22.14
CA CYS A 301 12.15 -18.62 -22.17
C CYS A 301 11.11 -18.80 -21.05
N GLY A 302 10.13 -19.66 -21.30
CA GLY A 302 9.20 -20.16 -20.31
C GLY A 302 9.67 -21.52 -19.79
N VAL A 303 9.71 -21.66 -18.47
CA VAL A 303 10.16 -22.89 -17.80
C VAL A 303 8.99 -23.55 -17.08
N VAL A 304 8.86 -24.86 -17.26
CA VAL A 304 7.86 -25.69 -16.57
C VAL A 304 8.55 -26.52 -15.49
N GLY A 305 7.98 -26.53 -14.28
CA GLY A 305 8.44 -27.37 -13.16
C GLY A 305 8.84 -26.60 -11.91
N LEU A 306 9.06 -25.29 -12.02
CA LEU A 306 9.34 -24.41 -10.89
C LEU A 306 8.03 -23.99 -10.22
N GLN A 307 7.92 -24.13 -8.90
CA GLN A 307 6.73 -23.79 -8.11
C GLN A 307 6.97 -22.65 -7.13
N SER A 308 8.19 -22.50 -6.60
CA SER A 308 8.48 -21.47 -5.58
C SER A 308 8.81 -20.10 -6.17
N THR A 309 9.03 -20.00 -7.48
CA THR A 309 9.51 -18.75 -8.10
C THR A 309 8.47 -17.62 -8.09
N PHE A 310 8.90 -16.35 -8.09
CA PHE A 310 7.99 -15.20 -8.15
C PHE A 310 8.44 -14.12 -9.16
N PRO A 311 7.53 -13.27 -9.69
CA PRO A 311 7.92 -12.19 -10.60
C PRO A 311 8.87 -11.18 -9.91
N GLY A 312 10.00 -10.88 -10.55
CA GLY A 312 11.07 -10.04 -10.01
C GLY A 312 12.23 -10.82 -9.39
N GLU A 313 12.09 -12.12 -9.17
CA GLU A 313 13.14 -12.96 -8.57
C GLU A 313 14.40 -13.05 -9.44
N GLY A 314 15.56 -12.95 -8.79
CA GLY A 314 16.87 -13.27 -9.35
C GLY A 314 17.24 -14.72 -9.08
N LEU A 315 17.59 -15.47 -10.13
CA LEU A 315 18.10 -16.83 -10.03
C LEU A 315 19.59 -16.87 -10.37
N GLY A 316 20.37 -17.66 -9.62
CA GLY A 316 21.82 -17.75 -9.83
C GLY A 316 22.56 -16.57 -9.21
N PHE A 317 23.38 -15.87 -10.00
CA PHE A 317 24.08 -14.65 -9.54
C PHE A 317 23.19 -13.39 -9.54
N GLU A 318 22.03 -13.42 -10.20
CA GLU A 318 21.10 -12.27 -10.24
C GLU A 318 20.47 -12.04 -8.87
N GLU A 319 20.35 -10.77 -8.49
CA GLU A 319 19.63 -10.36 -7.28
C GLU A 319 18.14 -10.12 -7.58
N ASP A 320 17.30 -10.18 -6.57
CA ASP A 320 15.87 -9.85 -6.68
C ASP A 320 15.68 -8.39 -7.08
N THR A 321 14.69 -8.10 -7.92
CA THR A 321 14.33 -6.71 -8.24
C THR A 321 13.67 -6.12 -7.01
N THR A 322 14.12 -4.95 -6.58
CA THR A 322 13.46 -4.19 -5.51
C THR A 322 12.02 -3.86 -5.88
N HIS A 323 11.18 -3.65 -4.85
CA HIS A 323 9.74 -3.40 -4.96
C HIS A 323 9.36 -2.43 -6.09
N PRO A 324 8.28 -2.71 -6.86
CA PRO A 324 7.84 -1.86 -7.95
C PRO A 324 7.56 -0.44 -7.46
N LEU A 325 7.98 0.57 -8.23
CA LEU A 325 7.72 1.98 -7.92
C LEU A 325 6.22 2.30 -7.93
N LEU A 326 5.45 1.49 -8.66
CA LEU A 326 4.01 1.64 -8.82
C LEU A 326 3.28 0.61 -7.94
N THR A 327 2.79 1.05 -6.78
CA THR A 327 1.99 0.23 -5.86
C THR A 327 0.50 0.61 -5.91
N PRO A 328 -0.43 -0.36 -5.84
CA PRO A 328 -1.85 -0.05 -5.76
C PRO A 328 -2.17 0.74 -4.49
N VAL A 329 -3.13 1.67 -4.61
CA VAL A 329 -3.55 2.56 -3.52
C VAL A 329 -4.99 2.33 -3.05
N MET A 330 -5.72 1.45 -3.76
CA MET A 330 -7.11 1.12 -3.46
C MET A 330 -7.27 -0.37 -3.21
N THR A 331 -8.11 -0.69 -2.22
CA THR A 331 -8.57 -2.05 -1.93
C THR A 331 -10.04 -2.16 -2.25
N TYR A 332 -10.45 -3.24 -2.88
CA TYR A 332 -11.83 -3.52 -3.25
C TYR A 332 -12.27 -4.82 -2.60
N GLY A 333 -13.39 -4.79 -1.88
CA GLY A 333 -14.09 -5.98 -1.45
C GLY A 333 -14.61 -6.75 -2.66
N VAL A 334 -14.38 -8.06 -2.68
CA VAL A 334 -14.83 -8.96 -3.74
C VAL A 334 -16.00 -9.79 -3.23
N HIS A 335 -17.15 -9.64 -3.87
CA HIS A 335 -18.37 -10.35 -3.54
C HIS A 335 -18.76 -11.28 -4.68
N ILE A 336 -19.29 -12.45 -4.34
CA ILE A 336 -19.74 -13.47 -5.29
C ILE A 336 -21.26 -13.45 -5.35
N ASP A 337 -21.82 -13.74 -6.52
CA ASP A 337 -23.26 -13.99 -6.65
C ASP A 337 -23.71 -15.22 -5.84
N GLU A 338 -24.96 -15.21 -5.33
CA GLU A 338 -25.54 -16.07 -4.27
C GLU A 338 -25.44 -17.61 -4.45
N ASN A 339 -24.74 -18.14 -5.46
CA ASN A 339 -24.60 -19.57 -5.75
C ASN A 339 -23.16 -20.12 -5.78
N ALA A 340 -22.13 -19.32 -5.52
CA ALA A 340 -20.73 -19.77 -5.55
C ALA A 340 -20.02 -19.67 -4.19
N ASN A 341 -19.02 -20.53 -3.99
CA ASN A 341 -18.33 -20.74 -2.72
C ASN A 341 -17.17 -19.73 -2.54
N SER A 342 -17.11 -19.08 -1.38
CA SER A 342 -16.04 -18.13 -1.04
C SER A 342 -14.64 -18.74 -1.10
N ASN A 343 -14.49 -20.03 -0.82
CA ASN A 343 -13.19 -20.71 -0.93
C ASN A 343 -12.72 -20.83 -2.39
N ASP A 344 -13.63 -21.10 -3.32
CA ASP A 344 -13.30 -21.23 -4.75
C ASP A 344 -12.84 -19.86 -5.31
N LEU A 345 -13.46 -18.78 -4.84
CA LEU A 345 -13.00 -17.41 -5.14
C LEU A 345 -11.61 -17.14 -4.56
N LEU A 346 -11.37 -17.50 -3.29
CA LEU A 346 -10.07 -17.29 -2.67
C LEU A 346 -8.97 -18.06 -3.42
N GLU A 347 -9.20 -19.32 -3.80
CA GLU A 347 -8.27 -20.10 -4.60
C GLU A 347 -8.01 -19.47 -5.98
N ALA A 348 -9.06 -19.03 -6.67
CA ALA A 348 -8.93 -18.35 -7.96
C ALA A 348 -8.16 -17.03 -7.85
N LEU A 349 -8.44 -16.24 -6.81
CA LEU A 349 -7.73 -14.99 -6.55
C LEU A 349 -6.28 -15.21 -6.15
N LYS A 350 -5.95 -16.25 -5.38
CA LYS A 350 -4.56 -16.63 -5.07
C LYS A 350 -3.79 -17.07 -6.33
N VAL A 351 -4.46 -17.75 -7.26
CA VAL A 351 -3.87 -18.04 -8.58
C VAL A 351 -3.59 -16.76 -9.35
N LEU A 352 -4.49 -15.78 -9.33
CA LEU A 352 -4.29 -14.49 -10.00
C LEU A 352 -3.24 -13.62 -9.30
N GLU A 353 -3.16 -13.65 -7.97
CA GLU A 353 -2.12 -12.97 -7.18
C GLU A 353 -0.71 -13.47 -7.54
N GLU A 354 -0.57 -14.77 -7.80
CA GLU A 354 0.71 -15.32 -8.25
C GLU A 354 1.11 -14.82 -9.65
N GLU A 355 0.13 -14.61 -10.54
CA GLU A 355 0.36 -14.07 -11.89
C GLU A 355 0.57 -12.55 -11.87
N MET A 356 -0.10 -11.87 -10.93
CA MET A 356 -0.10 -10.43 -10.72
C MET A 356 0.10 -10.12 -9.23
N PRO A 357 1.35 -10.07 -8.74
CA PRO A 357 1.66 -9.88 -7.32
C PRO A 357 1.07 -8.61 -6.71
N GLU A 358 0.85 -7.58 -7.53
CA GLU A 358 0.25 -6.32 -7.11
C GLU A 358 -1.23 -6.46 -6.75
N LEU A 359 -1.90 -7.52 -7.19
CA LEU A 359 -3.31 -7.77 -6.87
C LEU A 359 -3.53 -7.94 -5.36
N ARG A 360 -2.52 -8.39 -4.61
CA ARG A 360 -2.49 -8.69 -3.17
C ARG A 360 -3.86 -9.07 -2.58
N VAL A 361 -4.05 -10.35 -2.28
CA VAL A 361 -5.34 -10.87 -1.82
C VAL A 361 -5.33 -10.99 -0.30
N ASP A 362 -6.08 -10.11 0.36
CA ASP A 362 -6.29 -10.14 1.80
C ASP A 362 -7.61 -10.87 2.12
N TYR A 363 -7.55 -11.83 3.05
CA TYR A 363 -8.71 -12.59 3.52
C TYR A 363 -8.88 -12.39 5.03
N PHE A 364 -10.05 -11.91 5.43
CA PHE A 364 -10.40 -11.66 6.82
C PHE A 364 -11.15 -12.87 7.38
N SER A 365 -10.46 -13.71 8.16
CA SER A 365 -11.02 -14.96 8.70
C SER A 365 -12.21 -14.76 9.66
N GLU A 366 -12.32 -13.58 10.27
CA GLU A 366 -13.40 -13.22 11.21
C GLU A 366 -14.72 -12.88 10.51
N THR A 367 -14.65 -12.19 9.36
CA THR A 367 -15.81 -11.74 8.59
C THR A 367 -16.08 -12.62 7.37
N GLY A 368 -15.10 -13.41 6.94
CA GLY A 368 -15.12 -14.17 5.68
C GLY A 368 -14.99 -13.29 4.44
N GLU A 369 -14.63 -12.02 4.60
CA GLU A 369 -14.49 -11.06 3.50
C GLU A 369 -13.15 -11.24 2.78
N ILE A 370 -13.18 -11.10 1.45
CA ILE A 370 -12.00 -11.11 0.59
C ILE A 370 -11.87 -9.73 -0.01
N SER A 371 -10.66 -9.19 0.01
CA SER A 371 -10.35 -7.91 -0.60
C SER A 371 -9.09 -7.98 -1.46
N ILE A 372 -9.06 -7.18 -2.52
CA ILE A 372 -7.97 -7.14 -3.50
C ILE A 372 -7.46 -5.72 -3.70
N HIS A 373 -6.19 -5.59 -4.05
CA HIS A 373 -5.51 -4.33 -4.29
C HIS A 373 -5.46 -4.06 -5.80
N VAL A 374 -5.99 -2.94 -6.25
CA VAL A 374 -6.14 -2.65 -7.69
C VAL A 374 -5.81 -1.17 -7.99
N MET A 375 -5.11 -0.91 -9.10
CA MET A 375 -4.66 0.44 -9.47
C MET A 375 -5.73 1.30 -10.18
N GLY A 376 -6.78 0.70 -10.74
CA GLY A 376 -7.83 1.43 -11.47
C GLY A 376 -9.02 0.59 -11.90
N GLU A 377 -10.04 1.25 -12.44
CA GLU A 377 -11.34 0.64 -12.76
C GLU A 377 -11.29 -0.32 -13.96
N ILE A 378 -10.36 -0.10 -14.91
CA ILE A 378 -10.26 -0.98 -16.07
C ILE A 378 -9.77 -2.35 -15.63
N LEU A 379 -8.73 -2.40 -14.79
CA LEU A 379 -8.22 -3.68 -14.27
C LEU A 379 -9.31 -4.44 -13.50
N MET A 380 -10.19 -3.75 -12.75
CA MET A 380 -11.35 -4.41 -12.13
C MET A 380 -12.27 -5.05 -13.17
N GLU A 381 -12.64 -4.34 -14.23
CA GLU A 381 -13.50 -4.89 -15.28
C GLU A 381 -12.86 -6.11 -15.96
N ILE A 382 -11.55 -6.05 -16.22
CA ILE A 382 -10.79 -7.19 -16.74
C ILE A 382 -10.82 -8.37 -15.77
N LEU A 383 -10.61 -8.13 -14.47
CA LEU A 383 -10.63 -9.17 -13.46
C LEU A 383 -12.00 -9.86 -13.37
N LYS A 384 -13.12 -9.12 -13.50
CA LYS A 384 -14.46 -9.72 -13.56
C LYS A 384 -14.58 -10.68 -14.74
N GLU A 385 -14.09 -10.27 -15.90
CA GLU A 385 -14.16 -11.07 -17.12
C GLU A 385 -13.26 -12.30 -17.04
N VAL A 386 -12.01 -12.13 -16.56
CA VAL A 386 -11.07 -13.24 -16.34
C VAL A 386 -11.63 -14.25 -15.34
N LEU A 387 -12.20 -13.80 -14.22
CA LEU A 387 -12.83 -14.68 -13.22
C LEU A 387 -14.01 -15.45 -13.82
N LYS A 388 -14.79 -14.80 -14.68
CA LYS A 388 -15.93 -15.43 -15.36
C LYS A 388 -15.49 -16.43 -16.44
N GLU A 389 -14.56 -16.08 -17.31
CA GLU A 389 -14.14 -16.94 -18.42
C GLU A 389 -13.29 -18.11 -17.97
N ARG A 390 -12.33 -17.87 -17.07
CA ARG A 390 -11.33 -18.88 -16.67
C ARG A 390 -11.77 -19.73 -15.50
N PHE A 391 -12.51 -19.15 -14.54
CA PHE A 391 -12.91 -19.82 -13.31
C PHE A 391 -14.42 -20.02 -13.18
N ASN A 392 -15.21 -19.53 -14.15
CA ASN A 392 -16.68 -19.57 -14.12
C ASN A 392 -17.29 -18.93 -12.86
N LEU A 393 -16.62 -17.89 -12.34
CA LEU A 393 -17.04 -17.13 -11.17
C LEU A 393 -17.58 -15.76 -11.59
N SER A 394 -18.83 -15.47 -11.24
CA SER A 394 -19.42 -14.14 -11.40
C SER A 394 -19.26 -13.36 -10.10
N VAL A 395 -18.56 -12.23 -10.19
CA VAL A 395 -18.19 -11.41 -9.03
C VAL A 395 -18.57 -9.95 -9.23
N HIS A 396 -18.82 -9.28 -8.11
CA HIS A 396 -19.02 -7.85 -8.01
C HIS A 396 -17.98 -7.27 -7.05
N PHE A 397 -17.41 -6.11 -7.42
CA PHE A 397 -16.56 -5.35 -6.53
C PHE A 397 -17.40 -4.29 -5.82
N ASP A 398 -17.08 -4.02 -4.57
CA ASP A 398 -17.65 -2.90 -3.84
C ASP A 398 -17.15 -1.55 -4.40
N GLN A 399 -17.51 -0.45 -3.73
CA GLN A 399 -17.05 0.87 -4.16
C GLN A 399 -15.54 1.08 -3.93
N GLY A 400 -14.80 0.13 -3.35
CA GLY A 400 -13.40 0.27 -3.01
C GLY A 400 -13.18 1.18 -1.80
N SER A 401 -12.41 0.69 -0.84
CA SER A 401 -11.86 1.43 0.29
C SER A 401 -10.41 1.82 0.06
N ILE A 402 -9.97 2.89 0.69
CA ILE A 402 -8.58 3.33 0.61
C ILE A 402 -7.73 2.48 1.55
N ILE A 403 -6.55 2.08 1.08
CA ILE A 403 -5.57 1.43 1.94
C ILE A 403 -4.96 2.51 2.82
N TYR A 404 -5.41 2.58 4.06
CA TYR A 404 -4.78 3.42 5.06
C TYR A 404 -3.59 2.68 5.68
N LYS A 405 -2.50 3.41 5.90
CA LYS A 405 -1.34 2.94 6.67
C LYS A 405 -1.32 3.64 8.02
N GLU A 406 -0.49 3.15 8.93
CA GLU A 406 -0.30 3.80 10.22
C GLU A 406 1.18 4.05 10.47
N LYS A 407 1.49 5.09 11.23
CA LYS A 407 2.83 5.29 11.78
C LYS A 407 2.76 5.76 13.22
N ILE A 408 3.85 5.58 13.96
CA ILE A 408 3.96 6.19 15.28
C ILE A 408 4.22 7.70 15.15
N LYS A 409 3.53 8.50 15.94
CA LYS A 409 3.65 9.96 15.94
C LYS A 409 4.75 10.45 16.89
N ASP A 410 4.85 9.81 18.05
CA ASP A 410 5.79 10.15 19.12
C ASP A 410 6.63 8.95 19.53
N ALA A 411 7.82 9.20 20.08
CA ALA A 411 8.71 8.13 20.49
C ALA A 411 8.15 7.36 21.69
N SER A 412 8.12 6.03 21.63
CA SER A 412 7.66 5.16 22.70
C SER A 412 8.59 3.95 22.90
N ILE A 413 8.60 3.39 24.11
CA ILE A 413 9.38 2.19 24.42
C ILE A 413 8.44 1.01 24.47
N GLY A 414 8.64 0.03 23.60
CA GLY A 414 7.93 -1.23 23.59
C GLY A 414 8.63 -2.31 24.41
N ILE A 415 7.91 -3.02 25.27
CA ILE A 415 8.41 -4.23 25.95
C ILE A 415 7.55 -5.42 25.58
N GLY A 416 8.19 -6.48 25.10
CA GLY A 416 7.54 -7.76 24.83
C GLY A 416 8.23 -8.86 25.61
N HIS A 417 7.44 -9.61 26.35
CA HIS A 417 7.89 -10.74 27.16
C HIS A 417 7.09 -12.00 26.78
N PHE A 418 7.79 -13.10 26.55
CA PHE A 418 7.22 -14.38 26.16
C PHE A 418 7.87 -15.52 26.95
N GLU A 419 7.16 -15.99 27.97
CA GLU A 419 7.60 -17.06 28.87
C GLU A 419 6.45 -18.05 29.16
N PRO A 420 5.98 -18.85 28.17
CA PRO A 420 5.22 -20.05 28.47
C PRO A 420 6.10 -21.17 29.06
N LEU A 421 5.49 -22.29 29.46
CA LEU A 421 6.22 -23.39 30.10
C LEU A 421 7.40 -23.87 29.23
N ARG A 422 8.64 -23.67 29.73
CA ARG A 422 9.93 -23.99 29.08
C ARG A 422 10.35 -23.11 27.90
N HIS A 423 9.68 -21.98 27.70
CA HIS A 423 10.04 -20.97 26.71
C HIS A 423 10.47 -19.69 27.42
N TYR A 424 11.36 -18.89 26.83
CA TYR A 424 11.75 -17.58 27.39
C TYR A 424 12.34 -16.65 26.33
N ALA A 425 11.74 -15.47 26.16
CA ALA A 425 12.37 -14.34 25.51
C ALA A 425 11.82 -13.02 26.04
N GLU A 426 12.68 -12.01 26.14
CA GLU A 426 12.27 -10.63 26.41
C GLU A 426 12.99 -9.68 25.48
N VAL A 427 12.26 -8.72 24.91
CA VAL A 427 12.78 -7.75 23.94
C VAL A 427 12.28 -6.35 24.33
N GLN A 428 13.18 -5.38 24.33
CA GLN A 428 12.88 -3.95 24.51
C GLN A 428 13.23 -3.17 23.25
N LEU A 429 12.26 -2.43 22.72
CA LEU A 429 12.38 -1.66 21.50
C LEU A 429 12.08 -0.18 21.77
N LEU A 430 12.75 0.71 21.05
CA LEU A 430 12.39 2.11 20.94
C LEU A 430 11.75 2.31 19.57
N LEU A 431 10.50 2.75 19.54
CA LEU A 431 9.76 3.14 18.35
C LEU A 431 9.84 4.65 18.20
N GLU A 432 10.25 5.14 17.03
CA GLU A 432 10.32 6.56 16.71
C GLU A 432 9.68 6.82 15.34
N PRO A 433 9.09 8.01 15.12
CA PRO A 433 8.64 8.40 13.78
C PRO A 433 9.82 8.43 12.81
N GLY A 434 9.67 7.75 11.68
CA GLY A 434 10.60 7.76 10.54
C GLY A 434 10.34 8.92 9.57
N GLU A 435 11.15 8.98 8.52
CA GLU A 435 10.92 9.90 7.41
C GLU A 435 9.81 9.37 6.50
N ARG A 436 9.14 10.27 5.77
CA ARG A 436 8.04 9.88 4.87
C ARG A 436 8.56 8.92 3.80
N GLY A 437 7.93 7.77 3.66
CA GLY A 437 8.32 6.73 2.71
C GLY A 437 9.56 5.92 3.13
N SER A 438 10.06 6.07 4.37
CA SER A 438 11.19 5.28 4.86
C SER A 438 10.82 3.82 5.15
N GLY A 439 9.52 3.50 5.23
CA GLY A 439 9.08 2.19 5.68
C GLY A 439 9.50 1.91 7.13
N ILE A 440 9.63 0.63 7.48
CA ILE A 440 10.14 0.21 8.78
C ILE A 440 11.67 0.18 8.73
N CYS A 441 12.31 1.06 9.50
CA CYS A 441 13.76 1.11 9.62
C CYS A 441 14.21 0.46 10.93
N VAL A 442 14.95 -0.64 10.86
CA VAL A 442 15.39 -1.38 12.06
C VAL A 442 16.89 -1.18 12.29
N GLU A 443 17.26 -0.72 13.49
CA GLU A 443 18.64 -0.47 13.89
C GLU A 443 19.00 -1.13 15.25
N PRO A 444 20.25 -1.56 15.44
CA PRO A 444 20.74 -1.97 16.74
C PRO A 444 20.98 -0.77 17.66
N GLY A 445 20.64 -0.90 18.94
CA GLY A 445 20.99 0.08 19.98
C GLY A 445 22.49 0.09 20.29
N LYS A 446 22.97 1.21 20.86
CA LYS A 446 24.40 1.46 21.11
C LYS A 446 25.02 0.59 22.21
N SER A 447 24.22 0.11 23.15
CA SER A 447 24.68 -0.68 24.29
C SER A 447 23.69 -1.80 24.58
N ILE A 448 23.90 -2.97 23.96
CA ILE A 448 23.15 -4.21 24.21
C ILE A 448 24.11 -5.16 24.95
N GLU A 449 23.75 -5.59 26.15
CA GLU A 449 24.67 -6.33 27.03
C GLU A 449 24.16 -7.73 27.40
N LYS A 450 22.83 -7.93 27.39
CA LYS A 450 22.19 -9.13 27.95
C LYS A 450 21.92 -10.24 26.94
N ILE A 451 22.19 -10.00 25.65
CA ILE A 451 22.09 -10.97 24.56
C ILE A 451 23.37 -10.98 23.72
N ASN A 452 23.65 -12.10 23.08
CA ASN A 452 24.81 -12.23 22.20
C ASN A 452 24.54 -11.69 20.78
N THR A 453 25.59 -11.50 19.99
CA THR A 453 25.48 -10.95 18.62
C THR A 453 24.60 -11.78 17.68
N ARG A 454 24.55 -13.11 17.87
CA ARG A 454 23.71 -13.99 17.04
C ARG A 454 22.23 -13.78 17.34
N GLU A 455 21.86 -13.70 18.62
CA GLU A 455 20.49 -13.41 19.08
C GLU A 455 20.06 -12.01 18.67
N GLN A 456 20.96 -11.03 18.80
CA GLN A 456 20.73 -9.67 18.34
C GLN A 456 20.40 -9.64 16.84
N ASN A 457 21.24 -10.27 16.01
CA ASN A 457 21.00 -10.32 14.56
C ASN A 457 19.69 -11.05 14.23
N HIS A 458 19.34 -12.10 14.97
CA HIS A 458 18.08 -12.82 14.80
C HIS A 458 16.86 -11.89 15.07
N ILE A 459 16.86 -11.15 16.18
CA ILE A 459 15.77 -10.20 16.48
C ILE A 459 15.67 -9.13 15.38
N LEU A 460 16.80 -8.59 14.93
CA LEU A 460 16.82 -7.59 13.85
C LEU A 460 16.31 -8.15 12.53
N GLU A 461 16.62 -9.41 12.20
CA GLU A 461 16.09 -10.07 11.00
C GLU A 461 14.58 -10.31 11.09
N ILE A 462 14.07 -10.71 12.25
CA ILE A 462 12.62 -10.85 12.48
C ILE A 462 11.93 -9.50 12.25
N LEU A 463 12.41 -8.45 12.91
CA LEU A 463 11.83 -7.11 12.81
C LEU A 463 11.86 -6.54 11.37
N LYS A 464 12.79 -7.00 10.52
CA LYS A 464 12.87 -6.58 9.11
C LYS A 464 11.94 -7.37 8.19
N LYS A 465 11.66 -8.63 8.50
CA LYS A 465 10.84 -9.52 7.67
C LYS A 465 9.36 -9.49 8.03
N GLU A 466 9.04 -9.22 9.28
CA GLU A 466 7.68 -9.25 9.79
C GLU A 466 6.92 -7.98 9.39
N SER A 467 5.69 -8.13 8.90
CA SER A 467 4.77 -7.00 8.67
C SER A 467 4.01 -6.68 9.95
N PHE A 468 4.09 -5.45 10.44
CA PHE A 468 3.38 -5.03 11.66
C PHE A 468 2.06 -4.34 11.34
N ARG A 469 1.04 -4.57 12.17
CA ARG A 469 -0.24 -3.86 12.11
C ARG A 469 -0.28 -2.72 13.11
N GLY A 470 -0.83 -1.60 12.68
CA GLY A 470 -1.14 -0.45 13.51
C GLY A 470 -2.29 -0.73 14.48
N VAL A 471 -2.45 0.16 15.47
CA VAL A 471 -3.38 -0.03 16.59
C VAL A 471 -4.73 0.66 16.38
N LEU A 472 -4.85 1.51 15.35
CA LEU A 472 -6.04 2.31 15.08
C LEU A 472 -7.01 1.60 14.12
N LEU A 473 -6.52 1.20 12.96
CA LEU A 473 -7.28 0.56 11.89
C LEU A 473 -6.83 -0.89 11.64
N GLY A 474 -5.71 -1.30 12.22
CA GLY A 474 -5.06 -2.56 11.86
C GLY A 474 -4.34 -2.46 10.52
N GLY A 475 -4.14 -1.23 10.01
CA GLY A 475 -3.44 -0.97 8.76
C GLY A 475 -1.96 -1.29 8.87
N GLU A 476 -1.28 -1.43 7.73
CA GLU A 476 0.16 -1.72 7.70
C GLU A 476 0.95 -0.57 8.35
N LEU A 477 1.85 -0.92 9.28
CA LEU A 477 2.75 0.03 9.93
C LEU A 477 3.87 0.42 8.96
N THR A 478 4.07 1.72 8.75
CA THR A 478 5.14 2.29 7.92
C THR A 478 5.81 3.46 8.62
N ASP A 479 6.86 4.00 8.01
CA ASP A 479 7.55 5.23 8.41
C ASP A 479 7.86 5.28 9.91
N THR A 480 8.37 4.16 10.42
CA THR A 480 8.65 3.94 11.84
C THR A 480 10.06 3.37 11.99
N LYS A 481 10.86 4.04 12.80
CA LYS A 481 12.19 3.58 13.17
C LYS A 481 12.09 2.73 14.44
N ILE A 482 12.59 1.51 14.37
CA ILE A 482 12.61 0.54 15.47
C ILE A 482 14.06 0.31 15.88
N THR A 483 14.42 0.73 17.10
CA THR A 483 15.77 0.53 17.65
C THR A 483 15.74 -0.53 18.74
N LEU A 484 16.54 -1.59 18.61
CA LEU A 484 16.67 -2.61 19.65
C LEU A 484 17.48 -2.09 20.84
N LEU A 485 16.85 -1.89 22.00
CA LEU A 485 17.50 -1.33 23.19
C LEU A 485 18.21 -2.39 24.05
N GLU A 486 17.54 -3.52 24.26
CA GLU A 486 18.04 -4.65 25.05
C GLU A 486 17.19 -5.90 24.74
N GLY A 487 17.74 -7.08 25.00
CA GLY A 487 16.97 -8.32 25.06
C GLY A 487 17.44 -9.21 26.20
N LYS A 488 16.76 -10.31 26.46
CA LYS A 488 17.22 -11.35 27.39
C LYS A 488 16.78 -12.72 26.91
N SER A 489 17.70 -13.67 26.95
CA SER A 489 17.46 -15.10 26.71
C SER A 489 17.72 -15.95 27.96
N HIS A 490 17.35 -17.22 27.88
CA HIS A 490 17.63 -18.25 28.86
C HIS A 490 18.31 -19.44 28.18
N GLU A 491 19.45 -19.88 28.70
CA GLU A 491 20.33 -20.89 28.07
C GLU A 491 19.65 -22.21 27.69
N LYS A 492 18.57 -22.58 28.39
CA LYS A 492 17.85 -23.86 28.19
C LYS A 492 16.42 -23.72 27.67
N HIS A 493 15.88 -22.52 27.69
CA HIS A 493 14.45 -22.29 27.48
C HIS A 493 14.17 -21.32 26.33
N THR A 494 15.17 -20.63 25.78
CA THR A 494 14.95 -19.84 24.57
C THR A 494 15.04 -20.71 23.34
N GLU A 495 13.94 -20.79 22.60
CA GLU A 495 13.88 -21.41 21.27
C GLU A 495 13.81 -20.34 20.17
N GLY A 496 13.98 -20.76 18.91
CA GLY A 496 14.05 -19.84 17.78
C GLY A 496 12.81 -18.97 17.61
N GLY A 497 11.61 -19.50 17.91
CA GLY A 497 10.35 -18.77 17.78
C GLY A 497 10.07 -17.76 18.90
N ASP A 498 10.70 -17.90 20.06
CA ASP A 498 10.37 -17.10 21.25
C ASP A 498 10.71 -15.62 21.06
N PHE A 499 11.84 -15.33 20.40
CA PHE A 499 12.23 -13.96 20.07
C PHE A 499 11.27 -13.30 19.08
N ARG A 500 10.64 -14.06 18.19
CA ARG A 500 9.61 -13.54 17.29
C ARG A 500 8.38 -13.12 18.08
N GLU A 501 7.90 -13.99 18.96
CA GLU A 501 6.76 -13.71 19.83
C GLU A 501 7.00 -12.49 20.74
N ALA A 502 8.20 -12.38 21.31
CA ALA A 502 8.58 -11.23 22.14
C ALA A 502 8.74 -9.93 21.31
N ALA A 503 9.36 -9.99 20.13
CA ALA A 503 9.54 -8.81 19.28
C ALA A 503 8.21 -8.24 18.77
N VAL A 504 7.30 -9.09 18.29
CA VAL A 504 5.96 -8.67 17.84
C VAL A 504 5.19 -7.99 18.97
N ARG A 505 5.20 -8.57 20.17
CA ARG A 505 4.58 -7.97 21.36
C ARG A 505 5.21 -6.65 21.76
N ALA A 506 6.54 -6.54 21.67
CA ALA A 506 7.24 -5.30 21.98
C ALA A 506 6.82 -4.17 21.04
N VAL A 507 6.78 -4.41 19.72
CA VAL A 507 6.28 -3.41 18.77
C VAL A 507 4.84 -3.03 19.09
N ARG A 508 3.98 -4.04 19.30
CA ARG A 508 2.56 -3.82 19.58
C ARG A 508 2.33 -3.00 20.85
N GLN A 509 2.98 -3.39 21.94
CA GLN A 509 2.88 -2.69 23.22
C GLN A 509 3.41 -1.26 23.11
N GLY A 510 4.52 -1.05 22.38
CA GLY A 510 5.04 0.29 22.10
C GLY A 510 4.06 1.17 21.32
N LEU A 511 3.35 0.62 20.33
CA LEU A 511 2.32 1.35 19.57
C LEU A 511 1.10 1.70 20.45
N MET A 512 0.70 0.82 21.36
CA MET A 512 -0.41 1.07 22.29
C MET A 512 -0.07 2.10 23.37
N MET A 513 1.20 2.16 23.79
CA MET A 513 1.72 3.17 24.71
C MET A 513 1.97 4.53 24.04
N GLY A 514 2.24 4.53 22.73
CA GLY A 514 2.48 5.73 21.93
C GLY A 514 1.20 6.30 21.31
N GLU A 515 1.31 7.50 20.72
CA GLU A 515 0.26 8.03 19.85
C GLU A 515 0.56 7.60 18.41
N SER A 516 -0.43 7.03 17.71
CA SER A 516 -0.32 6.64 16.30
C SER A 516 -1.09 7.61 15.41
N GLU A 517 -0.64 7.75 14.16
CA GLU A 517 -1.26 8.60 13.13
C GLU A 517 -1.69 7.73 11.94
N ILE A 518 -2.89 7.99 11.42
CA ILE A 518 -3.39 7.37 10.19
C ILE A 518 -2.81 8.10 8.99
N LEU A 519 -2.29 7.34 8.05
CA LEU A 519 -1.78 7.81 6.78
C LEU A 519 -2.69 7.39 5.65
N GLU A 520 -2.87 8.26 4.67
CA GLU A 520 -3.59 7.96 3.45
C GLU A 520 -2.70 8.19 2.22
N PRO A 521 -2.97 7.52 1.10
CA PRO A 521 -2.21 7.71 -0.13
C PRO A 521 -2.56 9.04 -0.80
N TYR A 522 -1.55 9.67 -1.39
CA TYR A 522 -1.68 10.92 -2.16
C TYR A 522 -1.29 10.70 -3.62
N TYR A 523 -2.02 11.34 -4.53
CA TYR A 523 -1.61 11.54 -5.92
C TYR A 523 -0.93 12.87 -6.09
N LYS A 524 0.18 12.89 -6.82
CA LYS A 524 0.69 14.07 -7.50
C LYS A 524 -0.10 14.25 -8.79
N VAL A 525 -0.96 15.26 -8.78
CA VAL A 525 -1.92 15.55 -9.84
C VAL A 525 -1.35 16.63 -10.75
N GLN A 526 -1.39 16.41 -12.06
CA GLN A 526 -1.13 17.43 -13.08
C GLN A 526 -2.38 17.66 -13.92
N ILE A 527 -2.88 18.90 -13.96
CA ILE A 527 -4.11 19.25 -14.70
C ILE A 527 -3.78 20.29 -15.76
N GLU A 528 -3.95 19.93 -17.04
CA GLU A 528 -3.84 20.84 -18.18
C GLU A 528 -5.24 21.23 -18.65
N ILE A 529 -5.57 22.52 -18.63
CA ILE A 529 -6.89 23.03 -19.01
C ILE A 529 -6.80 24.34 -19.81
N PRO A 530 -7.83 24.67 -20.61
CA PRO A 530 -7.98 26.01 -21.17
C PRO A 530 -8.02 27.07 -20.05
N ILE A 531 -7.43 28.24 -20.31
CA ILE A 531 -7.27 29.29 -19.28
C ILE A 531 -8.59 29.82 -18.71
N GLU A 532 -9.69 29.69 -19.46
CA GLU A 532 -11.05 30.07 -19.03
C GLU A 532 -11.54 29.29 -17.79
N TYR A 533 -11.02 28.08 -17.54
CA TYR A 533 -11.40 27.24 -16.40
C TYR A 533 -10.42 27.36 -15.21
N TYR A 534 -9.41 28.24 -15.29
CA TYR A 534 -8.35 28.37 -14.27
C TYR A 534 -8.90 28.53 -12.84
N GLY A 535 -9.84 29.46 -12.65
CA GLY A 535 -10.38 29.76 -11.31
C GLY A 535 -11.19 28.61 -10.72
N ARG A 536 -11.84 27.80 -11.57
CA ARG A 536 -12.59 26.62 -11.14
C ARG A 536 -11.64 25.55 -10.61
N VAL A 537 -10.62 25.19 -11.40
CA VAL A 537 -9.64 24.16 -10.99
C VAL A 537 -8.90 24.56 -9.72
N LEU A 538 -8.54 25.83 -9.54
CA LEU A 538 -7.92 26.29 -8.30
C LEU A 538 -8.84 26.11 -7.08
N THR A 539 -10.13 26.38 -7.25
CA THR A 539 -11.14 26.18 -6.20
C THR A 539 -11.33 24.70 -5.90
N ASP A 540 -11.40 23.87 -6.95
CA ASP A 540 -11.56 22.43 -6.82
C ASP A 540 -10.34 21.79 -6.14
N LEU A 541 -9.11 22.12 -6.53
CA LEU A 541 -7.90 21.63 -5.84
C LEU A 541 -7.87 22.01 -4.35
N THR A 542 -8.36 23.20 -4.00
CA THR A 542 -8.48 23.61 -2.59
C THR A 542 -9.55 22.80 -1.86
N ARG A 543 -10.71 22.55 -2.50
CA ARG A 543 -11.80 21.70 -1.98
C ARG A 543 -11.32 20.28 -1.74
N LEU A 544 -10.52 19.76 -2.67
CA LEU A 544 -9.92 18.42 -2.66
C LEU A 544 -8.74 18.30 -1.70
N LYS A 545 -8.48 19.30 -0.83
CA LYS A 545 -7.36 19.29 0.14
C LYS A 545 -5.99 19.16 -0.53
N GLY A 546 -5.84 19.75 -1.72
CA GLY A 546 -4.56 19.78 -2.43
C GLY A 546 -3.48 20.52 -1.64
N GLU A 547 -2.34 19.87 -1.46
CA GLU A 547 -1.09 20.40 -0.92
C GLU A 547 -0.16 20.80 -2.07
N ASP A 548 0.79 21.71 -1.79
CA ASP A 548 1.80 22.19 -2.75
C ASP A 548 1.24 22.58 -4.13
N ILE A 549 0.08 23.26 -4.13
CA ILE A 549 -0.60 23.70 -5.34
C ILE A 549 0.26 24.74 -6.08
N ASN A 550 0.80 24.33 -7.22
CA ASN A 550 1.52 25.15 -8.16
C ASN A 550 0.71 25.30 -9.45
N SER A 551 0.84 26.44 -10.12
CA SER A 551 0.20 26.66 -11.42
C SER A 551 1.09 27.45 -12.36
N GLU A 552 1.18 27.01 -13.61
CA GLU A 552 1.84 27.72 -14.71
C GLU A 552 0.80 28.11 -15.76
N GLN A 553 0.86 29.35 -16.24
CA GLN A 553 0.02 29.82 -17.34
C GLN A 553 0.88 29.94 -18.60
N LYS A 554 0.44 29.32 -19.70
CA LYS A 554 1.08 29.37 -21.02
C LYS A 554 0.03 29.81 -22.04
N GLU A 555 0.11 31.05 -22.52
CA GLU A 555 -0.78 31.68 -23.52
C GLU A 555 -2.27 31.27 -23.44
N GLU A 556 -2.69 30.17 -24.07
CA GLU A 556 -4.09 29.71 -24.10
C GLU A 556 -4.45 28.60 -23.07
N LYS A 557 -3.46 28.09 -22.33
CA LYS A 557 -3.60 26.96 -21.40
C LYS A 557 -3.02 27.26 -20.02
N ALA A 558 -3.52 26.56 -19.03
CA ALA A 558 -2.98 26.53 -17.69
C ALA A 558 -2.66 25.09 -17.28
N VAL A 559 -1.53 24.92 -16.59
CA VAL A 559 -1.09 23.65 -16.02
C VAL A 559 -1.02 23.80 -14.52
N PHE A 560 -1.74 22.96 -13.78
CA PHE A 560 -1.66 22.87 -12.32
C PHE A 560 -0.88 21.62 -11.92
N SER A 561 -0.16 21.71 -10.80
CA SER A 561 0.46 20.58 -10.10
C SER A 561 0.10 20.66 -8.63
N ALA A 562 -0.36 19.57 -8.01
CA ALA A 562 -0.66 19.52 -6.57
C ALA A 562 -0.58 18.09 -6.04
N ASP A 563 -0.30 17.91 -4.75
CA ASP A 563 -0.45 16.62 -4.06
C ASP A 563 -1.86 16.54 -3.45
N VAL A 564 -2.65 15.53 -3.81
CA VAL A 564 -4.08 15.44 -3.45
C VAL A 564 -4.39 14.04 -2.88
N PRO A 565 -5.16 13.94 -1.78
CA PRO A 565 -5.62 12.65 -1.27
C PRO A 565 -6.36 11.82 -2.34
N VAL A 566 -6.01 10.53 -2.44
CA VAL A 566 -6.64 9.60 -3.39
C VAL A 566 -8.16 9.49 -3.14
N SER A 567 -8.58 9.58 -1.87
CA SER A 567 -9.98 9.60 -1.41
C SER A 567 -10.88 10.56 -2.17
N LEU A 568 -10.34 11.71 -2.53
CA LEU A 568 -11.13 12.82 -3.07
C LEU A 568 -11.05 12.89 -4.60
N MET A 569 -10.18 12.10 -5.23
CA MET A 569 -9.87 12.22 -6.66
C MET A 569 -10.70 11.34 -7.59
N ARG A 570 -11.48 10.40 -7.04
CA ARG A 570 -12.20 9.36 -7.80
C ARG A 570 -13.00 9.89 -8.98
N ASP A 571 -13.88 10.87 -8.74
CA ASP A 571 -14.77 11.41 -9.78
C ASP A 571 -14.18 12.61 -10.54
N TYR A 572 -13.05 13.13 -10.06
CA TYR A 572 -12.58 14.44 -10.48
C TYR A 572 -12.05 14.46 -11.92
N ILE A 573 -11.48 13.36 -12.42
CA ILE A 573 -11.07 13.24 -13.84
C ILE A 573 -12.28 13.49 -14.75
N THR A 574 -13.38 12.80 -14.48
CA THR A 574 -14.63 12.89 -15.24
C THR A 574 -15.26 14.27 -15.11
N GLU A 575 -15.23 14.87 -13.91
CA GLU A 575 -15.67 16.26 -13.71
C GLU A 575 -14.90 17.22 -14.61
N VAL A 576 -13.56 17.16 -14.61
CA VAL A 576 -12.69 18.01 -15.43
C VAL A 576 -13.00 17.85 -16.90
N GLN A 577 -13.09 16.62 -17.40
CA GLN A 577 -13.44 16.38 -18.80
C GLN A 577 -14.82 16.95 -19.15
N SER A 578 -15.80 16.77 -18.27
CA SER A 578 -17.17 17.26 -18.48
C SER A 578 -17.23 18.79 -18.59
N PHE A 579 -16.66 19.51 -17.62
CA PHE A 579 -16.77 20.98 -17.62
C PHE A 579 -15.86 21.66 -18.63
N THR A 580 -14.78 21.00 -19.06
CA THR A 580 -13.89 21.52 -20.11
C THR A 580 -14.32 21.08 -21.51
N LYS A 581 -15.46 20.39 -21.65
CA LYS A 581 -15.95 19.82 -22.92
C LYS A 581 -14.90 18.91 -23.60
N GLY A 582 -14.15 18.16 -22.80
CA GLY A 582 -13.09 17.25 -23.24
C GLY A 582 -11.74 17.90 -23.52
N ALA A 583 -11.59 19.22 -23.36
CA ALA A 583 -10.32 19.91 -23.58
C ALA A 583 -9.33 19.77 -22.41
N GLY A 584 -9.84 19.50 -21.21
CA GLY A 584 -9.07 19.33 -19.99
C GLY A 584 -8.48 17.94 -19.87
N ARG A 585 -7.21 17.87 -19.47
CA ARG A 585 -6.47 16.62 -19.25
C ARG A 585 -6.01 16.57 -17.80
N VAL A 586 -6.29 15.46 -17.12
CA VAL A 586 -5.85 15.20 -15.74
C VAL A 586 -4.92 14.00 -15.77
N GLN A 587 -3.78 14.13 -15.09
CA GLN A 587 -2.78 13.08 -14.94
C GLN A 587 -2.52 12.88 -13.45
N LEU A 588 -2.46 11.62 -13.02
CA LEU A 588 -2.25 11.23 -11.63
C LEU A 588 -0.96 10.39 -11.57
N GLU A 589 -0.06 10.75 -10.68
CA GLU A 589 1.15 9.98 -10.33
C GLU A 589 1.07 9.67 -8.83
N PHE A 590 1.33 8.45 -8.39
CA PHE A 590 1.35 8.16 -6.96
C PHE A 590 2.52 8.89 -6.27
N SER A 591 2.25 9.61 -5.17
CA SER A 591 3.21 10.46 -4.45
C SER A 591 3.60 9.90 -3.08
N GLY A 592 3.12 8.71 -2.73
CA GLY A 592 3.33 8.08 -1.43
C GLY A 592 2.24 8.42 -0.40
N TYR A 593 2.48 8.00 0.84
CA TYR A 593 1.54 8.16 1.95
C TYR A 593 1.77 9.47 2.71
N GLY A 594 0.69 10.20 3.00
CA GLY A 594 0.66 11.45 3.76
C GLY A 594 -0.26 11.36 4.97
N SER A 595 -0.34 12.41 5.77
CA SER A 595 -1.25 12.49 6.92
C SER A 595 -2.70 12.42 6.43
N CYS A 596 -3.54 11.63 7.10
CA CYS A 596 -4.94 11.51 6.70
C CYS A 596 -5.71 12.80 6.97
N HIS A 597 -6.36 13.33 5.94
CA HIS A 597 -7.14 14.57 5.97
C HIS A 597 -8.36 14.47 6.90
N ASP A 598 -8.95 13.28 7.05
CA ASP A 598 -10.12 13.02 7.91
C ASP A 598 -9.99 11.73 8.72
N ALA A 599 -8.95 11.68 9.56
CA ALA A 599 -8.67 10.52 10.41
C ALA A 599 -9.84 10.16 11.35
N GLU A 600 -10.62 11.14 11.83
CA GLU A 600 -11.74 10.90 12.75
C GLU A 600 -12.90 10.16 12.06
N GLU A 601 -13.26 10.54 10.83
CA GLU A 601 -14.30 9.84 10.07
C GLU A 601 -13.88 8.40 9.75
N VAL A 602 -12.62 8.19 9.34
CA VAL A 602 -12.07 6.87 9.03
C VAL A 602 -12.08 5.97 10.27
N LEU A 603 -11.66 6.48 11.43
CA LEU A 603 -11.73 5.77 12.71
C LEU A 603 -13.15 5.37 13.09
N ARG A 604 -14.14 6.25 12.88
CA ARG A 604 -15.54 5.97 13.21
C ARG A 604 -16.16 4.87 12.35
N LYS A 605 -15.66 4.67 11.13
CA LYS A 605 -16.10 3.59 10.23
C LYS A 605 -15.38 2.27 10.51
N SER A 606 -14.24 2.31 11.19
CA SER A 606 -13.45 1.12 11.55
C SER A 606 -14.12 0.30 12.65
N SER A 607 -14.15 -1.02 12.46
CA SER A 607 -14.53 -2.00 13.48
C SER A 607 -13.32 -2.64 14.18
N TYR A 608 -12.10 -2.24 13.81
CA TYR A 608 -10.87 -2.86 14.32
C TYR A 608 -10.68 -2.61 15.82
N ASN A 609 -10.32 -3.66 16.55
CA ASN A 609 -9.99 -3.57 17.96
C ASN A 609 -8.61 -4.21 18.23
N PRO A 610 -7.60 -3.41 18.62
CA PRO A 610 -6.24 -3.91 18.79
C PRO A 610 -6.08 -4.94 19.92
N LEU A 611 -7.01 -4.98 20.89
CA LEU A 611 -7.00 -5.93 22.00
C LEU A 611 -7.50 -7.33 21.62
N ARG A 612 -8.20 -7.45 20.48
CA ARG A 612 -8.74 -8.73 19.99
C ARG A 612 -7.86 -9.37 18.92
N ASP A 613 -6.80 -8.69 18.49
CA ASP A 613 -5.87 -9.19 17.47
C ASP A 613 -5.05 -10.37 18.04
N LEU A 614 -5.38 -11.57 17.58
CA LEU A 614 -4.72 -12.81 17.99
C LEU A 614 -3.39 -13.04 17.26
N GLU A 615 -3.20 -12.43 16.08
CA GLU A 615 -1.97 -12.57 15.30
C GLU A 615 -0.86 -11.67 15.85
N GLN A 616 -1.21 -10.47 16.34
CA GLN A 616 -0.29 -9.52 16.95
C GLN A 616 -0.82 -9.00 18.30
N PRO A 617 -0.76 -9.83 19.36
CA PRO A 617 -1.30 -9.46 20.67
C PRO A 617 -0.47 -8.36 21.34
N GLY A 618 -1.14 -7.42 22.02
CA GLY A 618 -0.48 -6.37 22.80
C GLY A 618 0.00 -6.80 24.18
N GLY A 619 -0.58 -7.87 24.73
CA GLY A 619 -0.20 -8.42 26.04
C GLY A 619 1.02 -9.33 25.99
N SER A 620 1.76 -9.39 27.10
CA SER A 620 2.94 -10.25 27.26
C SER A 620 2.64 -11.48 28.11
N VAL A 621 3.31 -12.60 27.84
CA VAL A 621 3.08 -13.88 28.54
C VAL A 621 4.19 -14.10 29.54
N PHE A 622 3.86 -14.17 30.82
CA PHE A 622 4.81 -14.40 31.92
C PHE A 622 4.56 -15.76 32.58
N CYS A 623 5.53 -16.30 33.31
CA CYS A 623 5.36 -17.53 34.05
C CYS A 623 5.32 -17.28 35.57
N SER A 624 4.32 -17.85 36.25
CA SER A 624 4.28 -17.92 37.71
C SER A 624 3.91 -19.34 38.14
N GLN A 625 4.71 -19.92 39.05
CA GLN A 625 4.50 -21.28 39.58
C GLN A 625 4.39 -22.38 38.50
N GLY A 626 5.00 -22.19 37.32
CA GLY A 626 4.97 -23.17 36.23
C GLY A 626 3.72 -23.11 35.34
N ALA A 627 2.86 -22.11 35.52
CA ALA A 627 1.76 -21.79 34.62
C ALA A 627 2.02 -20.43 33.95
N GLY A 628 1.84 -20.37 32.63
CA GLY A 628 1.89 -19.13 31.87
C GLY A 628 0.61 -18.32 32.10
N PHE A 629 0.74 -17.01 32.29
CA PHE A 629 -0.38 -16.06 32.39
C PHE A 629 -0.09 -14.83 31.53
N THR A 630 -1.15 -14.21 31.01
CA THR A 630 -1.03 -13.02 30.15
C THR A 630 -1.15 -11.75 30.98
N VAL A 631 -0.18 -10.85 30.84
CA VAL A 631 -0.18 -9.51 31.40
C VAL A 631 -0.66 -8.52 30.32
N PRO A 632 -1.69 -7.70 30.61
CA PRO A 632 -2.14 -6.61 29.74
C PRO A 632 -1.02 -5.62 29.39
N TRP A 633 -1.10 -5.02 28.19
CA TRP A 633 -0.08 -4.15 27.59
C TRP A 633 0.33 -2.95 28.47
N ASP A 634 -0.61 -2.41 29.25
CA ASP A 634 -0.43 -1.26 30.14
C ASP A 634 0.35 -1.60 31.41
N GLN A 635 0.40 -2.89 31.78
CA GLN A 635 1.06 -3.38 32.99
C GLN A 635 2.41 -4.04 32.73
N VAL A 636 2.80 -4.23 31.46
CA VAL A 636 4.03 -4.97 31.09
C VAL A 636 5.29 -4.35 31.73
N TYR A 637 5.35 -3.03 31.88
CA TYR A 637 6.51 -2.36 32.51
C TYR A 637 6.75 -2.78 33.96
N ASP A 638 5.68 -3.12 34.70
CA ASP A 638 5.78 -3.50 36.10
C ASP A 638 6.27 -4.95 36.28
N TYR A 639 6.04 -5.79 35.26
CA TYR A 639 6.41 -7.20 35.26
C TYR A 639 7.72 -7.51 34.51
N ALA A 640 8.19 -6.59 33.65
CA ALA A 640 9.37 -6.78 32.82
C ALA A 640 10.61 -7.19 33.65
N HIS A 641 11.31 -8.25 33.22
CA HIS A 641 12.51 -8.72 33.92
C HIS A 641 13.74 -7.84 33.66
N ILE A 642 13.71 -7.05 32.58
CA ILE A 642 14.70 -6.01 32.27
C ILE A 642 14.07 -4.66 32.63
N PRO A 643 14.74 -3.83 33.45
CA PRO A 643 14.25 -2.48 33.69
C PRO A 643 14.26 -1.68 32.38
N PRO A 644 13.20 -0.93 32.05
CA PRO A 644 13.14 -0.15 30.82
C PRO A 644 14.32 0.81 30.74
N LYS A 645 15.12 0.71 29.67
CA LYS A 645 16.20 1.66 29.38
C LYS A 645 15.63 2.99 28.93
N ILE A 646 15.21 3.81 29.89
CA ILE A 646 14.81 5.19 29.63
C ILE A 646 16.09 6.03 29.53
N GLU A 647 16.58 6.30 28.32
CA GLU A 647 17.62 7.30 28.12
C GLU A 647 17.06 8.70 28.42
N LYS A 648 17.18 9.17 29.66
CA LYS A 648 17.16 10.61 29.91
C LYS A 648 18.44 11.20 29.31
N LYS A 649 18.34 11.98 28.24
CA LYS A 649 19.45 12.82 27.77
C LYS A 649 19.99 13.64 28.94
N ARG A 650 21.14 13.25 29.49
CA ARG A 650 21.90 14.03 30.47
C ARG A 650 22.48 15.24 29.76
N GLU A 651 22.09 16.43 30.18
CA GLU A 651 22.74 17.67 29.79
C GLU A 651 24.13 17.73 30.46
N GLU A 652 25.19 17.44 29.72
CA GLU A 652 26.54 17.89 30.05
C GLU A 652 26.91 19.05 29.13
N GLU A 653 26.40 20.25 29.42
CA GLU A 653 27.05 21.48 28.98
C GLU A 653 27.97 21.97 30.09
N GLN A 654 29.27 21.96 29.80
CA GLN A 654 30.32 22.52 30.64
C GLN A 654 30.00 23.99 30.95
N ILE A 655 29.69 24.27 32.21
CA ILE A 655 29.57 25.63 32.74
C ILE A 655 30.96 26.28 32.68
N ASN A 656 31.17 27.17 31.72
CA ASN A 656 32.32 28.06 31.69
C ASN A 656 31.95 29.37 32.43
N PRO A 657 32.60 29.73 33.55
CA PRO A 657 32.15 30.85 34.38
C PRO A 657 32.78 32.17 33.91
N GLN A 658 32.14 32.86 32.98
CA GLN A 658 32.37 34.30 32.78
C GLN A 658 31.05 35.04 32.56
N ARG A 659 30.59 35.73 33.61
CA ARG A 659 29.55 36.75 33.52
C ARG A 659 30.17 38.07 33.05
N PRO A 660 29.51 38.79 32.13
CA PRO A 660 29.42 40.23 32.25
C PRO A 660 27.97 40.64 32.54
N SER A 661 27.81 41.43 33.59
CA SER A 661 26.59 42.15 33.94
C SER A 661 26.32 43.27 32.94
N PHE A 662 25.09 43.43 32.46
CA PHE A 662 24.63 44.71 31.91
C PHE A 662 23.31 45.12 32.57
N ILE A 663 23.36 46.32 33.13
CA ILE A 663 22.25 47.13 33.64
C ILE A 663 21.49 47.67 32.42
N VAL A 664 20.16 47.59 32.45
CA VAL A 664 19.30 48.07 31.36
C VAL A 664 18.92 49.52 31.62
N ASP A 665 19.12 50.37 30.61
CA ASP A 665 18.85 51.82 30.61
C ASP A 665 17.42 52.08 30.11
N GLU A 666 16.66 52.95 30.80
CA GLU A 666 15.23 53.19 30.55
C GLU A 666 14.94 53.88 29.20
N GLU A 667 15.92 54.55 28.60
CA GLU A 667 15.78 55.18 27.26
C GLU A 667 15.64 54.17 26.11
N ALA A 668 16.04 52.91 26.31
CA ALA A 668 15.91 51.86 25.28
C ALA A 668 14.48 51.35 25.12
N ILE A 669 13.66 51.46 26.17
CA ILE A 669 12.28 50.97 26.20
C ILE A 669 11.35 51.93 25.44
N GLU A 670 11.60 53.24 25.55
CA GLU A 670 10.77 54.27 24.93
C GLU A 670 10.91 54.32 23.40
N LYS A 671 12.10 53.94 22.89
CA LYS A 671 12.36 53.83 21.45
C LYS A 671 11.63 52.65 20.79
N ILE A 672 11.45 51.55 21.51
CA ILE A 672 10.74 50.35 21.04
C ILE A 672 9.21 50.61 20.95
N LEU A 673 8.69 51.47 21.83
CA LEU A 673 7.27 51.86 21.86
C LEU A 673 6.88 52.85 20.74
N GLN A 674 7.82 53.66 20.25
CA GLN A 674 7.55 54.59 19.14
C GLN A 674 7.58 53.92 17.76
N ASP A 675 8.34 52.84 17.59
CA ASP A 675 8.46 52.12 16.31
C ASP A 675 7.30 51.13 16.02
N THR A 676 6.29 51.03 16.90
CA THR A 676 5.16 50.08 16.75
C THR A 676 3.92 50.66 16.07
N PHE A 677 3.91 51.94 15.67
CA PHE A 677 2.83 52.52 14.86
C PHE A 677 3.35 52.92 13.47
N TYR A 678 2.83 52.23 12.45
CA TYR A 678 3.08 52.37 11.00
C TYR A 678 4.32 51.65 10.43
N SER A 679 4.11 50.47 9.86
CA SER A 679 4.12 50.25 8.39
C SER A 679 4.34 48.78 8.00
N ASN A 680 3.59 48.36 6.98
CA ASN A 680 3.73 47.10 6.27
C ASN A 680 5.05 47.04 5.49
N LYS A 681 5.84 45.98 5.70
CA LYS A 681 6.65 45.35 4.63
C LYS A 681 6.97 43.90 4.98
N ARG A 682 6.71 43.03 3.99
CA ARG A 682 7.01 41.59 4.01
C ARG A 682 8.52 41.39 3.98
N GLU A 683 9.05 40.69 4.99
CA GLU A 683 10.30 39.95 4.91
C GLU A 683 10.13 38.57 5.56
N SER A 684 10.75 37.58 4.93
CA SER A 684 10.65 36.14 5.18
C SER A 684 10.94 35.75 6.63
N ARG A 685 9.93 35.22 7.33
CA ARG A 685 10.12 34.61 8.65
C ARG A 685 10.77 33.23 8.49
N LYS A 686 12.04 33.13 8.91
CA LYS A 686 12.67 31.85 9.27
C LYS A 686 11.80 31.14 10.30
N ALA A 687 11.60 29.84 10.08
CA ALA A 687 10.78 28.95 10.90
C ALA A 687 11.11 29.09 12.39
N ARG A 688 10.08 29.35 13.20
CA ARG A 688 10.15 29.23 14.66
C ARG A 688 10.47 27.78 14.99
N LYS A 689 11.57 27.54 15.72
CA LYS A 689 11.86 26.23 16.32
C LYS A 689 10.68 25.81 17.19
N LYS A 690 10.12 24.63 16.90
CA LYS A 690 9.12 23.92 17.73
C LYS A 690 9.68 23.70 19.16
N PRO A 691 8.82 23.64 20.20
CA PRO A 691 9.27 23.26 21.54
C PRO A 691 9.90 21.85 21.52
N LYS A 692 10.93 21.65 22.34
CA LYS A 692 11.73 20.42 22.41
C LYS A 692 10.88 19.23 22.90
N LYS A 693 11.08 18.06 22.29
CA LYS A 693 10.44 16.78 22.66
C LYS A 693 10.97 16.28 24.01
N ASP A 694 10.09 16.22 25.00
CA ASP A 694 10.28 15.41 26.20
C ASP A 694 10.04 13.93 25.85
N TYR A 695 10.80 13.00 26.43
CA TYR A 695 10.45 11.58 26.38
C TYR A 695 9.16 11.40 27.20
N TYR A 696 8.08 10.94 26.55
CA TYR A 696 6.81 10.68 27.21
C TYR A 696 6.93 9.44 28.11
N LEU A 697 7.29 9.66 29.37
CA LEU A 697 6.91 8.78 30.48
C LEU A 697 5.46 9.13 30.84
N GLY A 698 4.53 8.31 30.35
CA GLY A 698 3.13 8.23 30.75
C GLY A 698 2.47 9.50 31.28
N LYS A 699 1.57 10.08 30.48
CA LYS A 699 0.32 10.53 31.11
C LYS A 699 -0.48 9.26 31.40
N GLU A 700 -0.92 9.10 32.64
CA GLU A 700 -2.17 8.37 32.89
C GLU A 700 -3.19 8.92 31.89
N ASN A 701 -3.55 8.13 30.88
CA ASN A 701 -4.79 8.22 30.11
C ASN A 701 -4.88 7.11 29.07
N TYR A 702 -4.69 5.88 29.52
CA TYR A 702 -5.70 4.85 29.30
C TYR A 702 -5.95 4.21 30.66
N LYS A 703 -6.62 4.94 31.56
CA LYS A 703 -7.50 4.20 32.45
C LYS A 703 -8.46 3.50 31.52
N ALA A 704 -8.56 2.17 31.60
CA ALA A 704 -9.76 1.49 31.17
C ALA A 704 -10.89 2.31 31.80
N LYS A 705 -11.59 3.10 30.99
CA LYS A 705 -12.64 3.95 31.51
C LYS A 705 -13.57 2.99 32.22
N GLU A 706 -13.82 3.20 33.52
CA GLU A 706 -14.73 2.33 34.26
C GLU A 706 -16.03 2.28 33.45
N GLU A 707 -16.37 1.10 32.91
CA GLU A 707 -17.59 0.95 32.12
C GLU A 707 -18.74 0.82 33.12
N VAL A 708 -19.56 1.87 33.20
CA VAL A 708 -20.78 1.86 34.00
C VAL A 708 -21.94 1.62 33.05
N ILE A 709 -22.60 0.48 33.21
CA ILE A 709 -23.82 0.17 32.45
C ILE A 709 -25.00 0.72 33.24
N ILE A 710 -25.71 1.67 32.64
CA ILE A 710 -26.95 2.21 33.20
C ILE A 710 -28.11 1.54 32.48
N VAL A 711 -29.03 0.96 33.24
CA VAL A 711 -30.17 0.24 32.72
C VAL A 711 -31.44 0.98 33.11
N ASP A 712 -32.25 1.38 32.13
CA ASP A 712 -33.63 1.78 32.40
C ASP A 712 -34.45 0.53 32.73
N GLY A 713 -34.79 0.38 34.01
CA GLY A 713 -35.44 -0.82 34.54
C GLY A 713 -36.82 -1.08 33.96
N TYR A 714 -37.63 -0.04 33.70
CA TYR A 714 -38.97 -0.24 33.12
C TYR A 714 -38.89 -0.53 31.63
N ASN A 715 -37.97 0.11 30.92
CA ASN A 715 -37.73 -0.18 29.51
C ASN A 715 -37.32 -1.66 29.31
N MET A 716 -36.47 -2.20 30.18
CA MET A 716 -36.09 -3.62 30.14
C MET A 716 -37.27 -4.55 30.46
N ILE A 717 -38.04 -4.28 31.54
CA ILE A 717 -39.22 -5.09 31.91
C ILE A 717 -40.24 -5.13 30.78
N HIS A 718 -40.42 -4.02 30.05
CA HIS A 718 -41.33 -3.97 28.91
C HIS A 718 -40.78 -4.60 27.63
N SER A 719 -39.46 -4.75 27.51
CA SER A 719 -38.81 -5.26 26.30
C SER A 719 -38.53 -6.76 26.36
N TRP A 720 -38.15 -7.30 27.51
CA TRP A 720 -37.72 -8.70 27.68
C TRP A 720 -38.92 -9.62 27.90
N ASP A 721 -39.05 -10.66 27.07
CA ASP A 721 -40.25 -11.50 27.05
C ASP A 721 -40.43 -12.33 28.33
N GLU A 722 -39.34 -12.74 28.99
CA GLU A 722 -39.33 -13.51 30.25
C GLU A 722 -39.79 -12.70 31.47
N LEU A 723 -39.81 -11.38 31.34
CA LEU A 723 -40.29 -10.44 32.35
C LEU A 723 -41.77 -10.06 32.12
N LYS A 724 -42.35 -10.40 30.96
CA LYS A 724 -43.76 -10.15 30.62
C LYS A 724 -44.72 -11.25 31.08
N GLU A 725 -44.21 -12.45 31.38
CA GLU A 725 -45.04 -13.62 31.74
C GLU A 725 -45.65 -13.54 33.15
N LEU A 726 -45.27 -12.55 33.95
CA LEU A 726 -45.86 -12.28 35.27
C LEU A 726 -47.11 -11.40 35.13
N PRO A 727 -48.21 -11.68 35.87
CA PRO A 727 -49.43 -10.88 35.77
C PRO A 727 -49.13 -9.40 36.06
N ARG A 728 -49.66 -8.48 35.23
CA ARG A 728 -49.44 -7.01 35.29
C ARG A 728 -49.68 -6.34 36.66
N GLU A 729 -50.28 -7.04 37.61
CA GLU A 729 -50.51 -6.57 38.98
C GLU A 729 -49.33 -6.80 39.93
N ASP A 730 -48.28 -7.55 39.51
CA ASP A 730 -47.10 -7.87 40.33
C ASP A 730 -45.81 -7.26 39.75
N LEU A 731 -45.83 -5.92 39.61
CA LEU A 731 -44.72 -5.10 39.11
C LEU A 731 -43.43 -5.27 39.95
N GLU A 732 -43.59 -5.53 41.25
CA GLU A 732 -42.47 -5.82 42.17
C GLU A 732 -41.79 -7.15 41.86
N ALA A 733 -42.54 -8.20 41.49
CA ALA A 733 -41.96 -9.49 41.13
C ALA A 733 -41.10 -9.42 39.85
N SER A 734 -41.57 -8.67 38.84
CA SER A 734 -40.84 -8.47 37.58
C SER A 734 -39.55 -7.67 37.80
N ARG A 735 -39.60 -6.73 38.75
CA ARG A 735 -38.47 -5.91 39.16
C ARG A 735 -37.40 -6.70 39.90
N ILE A 736 -37.81 -7.54 40.86
CA ILE A 736 -36.88 -8.45 41.57
C ILE A 736 -36.22 -9.39 40.56
N LYS A 737 -36.99 -9.96 39.63
CA LYS A 737 -36.45 -10.86 38.60
C LYS A 737 -35.43 -10.18 37.68
N LEU A 738 -35.67 -8.93 37.28
CA LEU A 738 -34.68 -8.16 36.50
C LEU A 738 -33.40 -7.92 37.30
N LEU A 739 -33.52 -7.53 38.57
CA LEU A 739 -32.36 -7.31 39.44
C LEU A 739 -31.56 -8.59 39.67
N ASP A 740 -32.22 -9.74 39.82
CA ASP A 740 -31.54 -11.04 39.94
C ASP A 740 -30.74 -11.38 38.66
N ILE A 741 -31.32 -11.15 37.48
CA ILE A 741 -30.62 -11.41 36.20
C ILE A 741 -29.39 -10.50 36.07
N LEU A 742 -29.54 -9.21 36.35
CA LEU A 742 -28.46 -8.23 36.22
C LEU A 742 -27.37 -8.41 37.29
N SER A 743 -27.73 -8.83 38.50
CA SER A 743 -26.78 -9.20 39.56
C SER A 743 -25.86 -10.34 39.11
N ASN A 744 -26.44 -11.39 38.50
CA ASN A 744 -25.66 -12.49 37.93
C ASN A 744 -24.78 -12.04 36.76
N TYR A 745 -25.30 -11.19 35.88
CA TYR A 745 -24.52 -10.62 34.78
C TYR A 745 -23.34 -9.76 35.28
N GLN A 746 -23.55 -8.93 36.30
CA GLN A 746 -22.49 -8.17 36.97
C GLN A 746 -21.46 -9.10 37.63
N GLY A 747 -21.89 -10.21 38.25
CA GLY A 747 -21.01 -11.20 38.84
C GLY A 747 -20.10 -11.89 37.82
N LEU A 748 -20.64 -12.25 36.65
CA LEU A 748 -19.89 -12.90 35.56
C LEU A 748 -18.95 -11.93 34.84
N THR A 749 -19.38 -10.69 34.61
CA THR A 749 -18.61 -9.71 33.81
C THR A 749 -17.71 -8.79 34.63
N GLN A 750 -17.91 -8.71 35.95
CA GLN A 750 -17.29 -7.73 36.86
C GLN A 750 -17.52 -6.27 36.46
N LYS A 751 -18.50 -5.98 35.59
CA LYS A 751 -18.88 -4.62 35.18
C LYS A 751 -19.80 -3.98 36.20
N LYS A 752 -19.67 -2.66 36.42
CA LYS A 752 -20.53 -1.94 37.36
C LYS A 752 -21.88 -1.62 36.72
N ILE A 753 -22.97 -2.14 37.28
CA ILE A 753 -24.32 -1.90 36.79
C ILE A 753 -25.05 -0.94 37.72
N MET A 754 -25.78 0.00 37.12
CA MET A 754 -26.75 0.86 37.78
C MET A 754 -28.12 0.66 37.14
N VAL A 755 -29.13 0.33 37.93
CA VAL A 755 -30.51 0.21 37.44
C VAL A 755 -31.33 1.39 37.93
N VAL A 756 -31.93 2.13 37.01
CA VAL A 756 -32.76 3.31 37.30
C VAL A 756 -34.23 2.95 37.11
N PHE A 757 -35.05 3.22 38.13
CA PHE A 757 -36.50 3.08 38.06
C PHE A 757 -37.17 4.44 38.25
N ASP A 758 -38.14 4.73 37.39
CA ASP A 758 -39.04 5.86 37.58
C ASP A 758 -39.88 5.73 38.86
N ALA A 759 -40.08 6.84 39.55
CA ALA A 759 -41.00 6.90 40.69
C ALA A 759 -42.48 6.79 40.24
N TYR A 760 -42.97 5.57 40.01
CA TYR A 760 -44.39 5.33 39.77
C TYR A 760 -45.15 5.19 41.10
N LYS A 761 -45.88 6.24 41.50
CA LYS A 761 -46.87 6.25 42.61
C LYS A 761 -46.41 5.78 44.01
N VAL A 762 -45.15 6.01 44.40
CA VAL A 762 -44.73 5.82 45.80
C VAL A 762 -44.32 7.16 46.40
N LYS A 763 -45.02 7.61 47.45
CA LYS A 763 -44.68 8.83 48.21
C LYS A 763 -43.34 8.62 48.92
N GLY A 764 -42.24 9.21 48.43
CA GLY A 764 -40.97 9.10 49.13
C GLY A 764 -39.75 9.69 48.41
N ILE A 765 -38.77 10.10 49.22
CA ILE A 765 -37.50 10.76 48.87
C ILE A 765 -36.60 9.83 48.01
N TYR A 766 -35.78 10.42 47.13
CA TYR A 766 -34.66 9.78 46.43
C TYR A 766 -34.05 8.65 47.25
N ARG A 767 -34.08 7.43 46.72
CA ARG A 767 -33.65 6.22 47.41
C ARG A 767 -32.61 5.52 46.54
N LYS A 768 -31.43 5.30 47.11
CA LYS A 768 -30.36 4.48 46.55
C LYS A 768 -30.27 3.23 47.42
N GLU A 769 -30.42 2.07 46.80
CA GLU A 769 -30.32 0.77 47.46
C GLU A 769 -29.22 -0.03 46.78
N ASP A 770 -28.40 -0.72 47.57
CA ASP A 770 -27.44 -1.69 47.05
C ASP A 770 -28.12 -3.07 47.04
N PHE A 771 -28.19 -3.69 45.87
CA PHE A 771 -28.72 -5.05 45.68
C PHE A 771 -27.60 -5.92 45.13
N ASP A 772 -27.08 -6.87 45.92
CA ASP A 772 -25.95 -7.75 45.53
C ASP A 772 -24.78 -6.99 44.85
N PHE A 773 -24.31 -5.91 45.48
CA PHE A 773 -23.23 -5.05 44.98
C PHE A 773 -23.53 -4.25 43.69
N MET A 774 -24.77 -4.27 43.22
CA MET A 774 -25.31 -3.43 42.13
C MET A 774 -26.04 -2.21 42.70
N GLU A 775 -25.92 -1.07 42.03
CA GLU A 775 -26.55 0.19 42.46
C GLU A 775 -27.97 0.32 41.88
N VAL A 776 -29.00 0.40 42.73
CA VAL A 776 -30.39 0.59 42.30
C VAL A 776 -30.87 1.97 42.72
N VAL A 777 -31.29 2.77 41.73
CA VAL A 777 -31.72 4.15 41.93
C VAL A 777 -33.19 4.30 41.60
N TYR A 778 -33.92 4.95 42.52
CA TYR A 778 -35.28 5.41 42.26
C TYR A 778 -35.28 6.93 42.19
N THR A 779 -35.81 7.47 41.10
CA THR A 779 -35.86 8.92 40.87
C THR A 779 -36.80 9.63 41.86
N LYS A 780 -36.73 10.96 41.95
CA LYS A 780 -37.64 11.76 42.79
C LYS A 780 -39.02 11.88 42.13
N GLU A 781 -40.05 12.13 42.93
CA GLU A 781 -41.40 12.43 42.41
C GLU A 781 -41.35 13.65 41.47
N GLY A 782 -41.58 13.42 40.17
CA GLY A 782 -41.52 14.43 39.10
C GLY A 782 -40.21 14.50 38.30
N GLU A 783 -39.21 13.65 38.60
CA GLU A 783 -37.97 13.47 37.83
C GLU A 783 -38.05 12.13 37.06
N THR A 784 -37.90 12.16 35.74
CA THR A 784 -37.86 10.92 34.92
C THR A 784 -36.48 10.27 34.96
N ALA A 785 -36.42 8.98 34.67
CA ALA A 785 -35.20 8.20 34.53
C ALA A 785 -34.26 8.89 33.54
N ASP A 786 -34.77 9.36 32.40
CA ASP A 786 -34.02 10.13 31.40
C ASP A 786 -33.31 11.35 32.01
N GLN A 787 -34.02 12.14 32.81
CA GLN A 787 -33.47 13.35 33.44
C GLN A 787 -32.39 13.01 34.46
N PHE A 788 -32.56 11.90 35.18
CA PHE A 788 -31.57 11.40 36.12
C PHE A 788 -30.31 10.93 35.39
N ILE A 789 -30.47 10.11 34.34
CA ILE A 789 -29.39 9.53 33.54
C ILE A 789 -28.58 10.63 32.85
N GLU A 790 -29.25 11.63 32.28
CA GLU A 790 -28.58 12.77 31.65
C GLU A 790 -27.73 13.57 32.66
N ARG A 791 -28.26 13.85 33.85
CA ARG A 791 -27.50 14.54 34.91
C ARG A 791 -26.32 13.68 35.36
N TYR A 792 -26.53 12.39 35.54
CA TYR A 792 -25.50 11.46 36.02
C TYR A 792 -24.33 11.33 35.02
N ILE A 793 -24.61 11.28 33.71
CA ILE A 793 -23.57 11.28 32.66
C ILE A 793 -22.74 12.57 32.70
N ARG A 794 -23.36 13.73 32.97
CA ARG A 794 -22.62 15.00 33.12
C ARG A 794 -21.78 15.06 34.38
N ASP A 795 -22.26 14.50 35.49
CA ASP A 795 -21.62 14.58 36.80
C ASP A 795 -20.44 13.58 36.96
N ILE A 796 -20.45 12.47 36.22
CA ILE A 796 -19.43 11.39 36.31
C ILE A 796 -18.03 11.79 35.79
N GLY A 797 -17.91 12.91 35.06
CA GLY A 797 -16.63 13.35 34.47
C GLY A 797 -16.20 12.55 33.23
N LYS A 798 -15.15 13.02 32.54
CA LYS A 798 -14.74 12.50 31.21
C LYS A 798 -14.03 11.13 31.23
N ASP A 799 -13.74 10.60 32.41
CA ASP A 799 -12.84 9.46 32.63
C ASP A 799 -13.56 8.10 32.79
N THR A 800 -14.90 8.08 32.68
CA THR A 800 -15.75 6.88 32.85
C THR A 800 -16.56 6.66 31.56
N LEU A 801 -16.70 5.40 31.13
CA LEU A 801 -17.45 5.06 29.91
C LEU A 801 -18.86 4.68 30.34
N VAL A 802 -19.81 5.58 30.13
CA VAL A 802 -21.20 5.30 30.48
C VAL A 802 -21.90 4.69 29.28
N ARG A 803 -22.47 3.50 29.46
CA ARG A 803 -23.26 2.81 28.44
C ARG A 803 -24.68 2.64 28.93
N VAL A 804 -25.65 3.21 28.23
CA VAL A 804 -27.06 3.20 28.62
C VAL A 804 -27.81 2.14 27.82
N ALA A 805 -28.47 1.21 28.50
CA ALA A 805 -29.36 0.23 27.91
C ALA A 805 -30.78 0.78 27.86
N THR A 806 -31.23 1.18 26.67
CA THR A 806 -32.59 1.71 26.43
C THR A 806 -32.99 1.57 24.96
N SER A 807 -34.27 1.29 24.73
CA SER A 807 -34.91 1.33 23.41
C SER A 807 -35.76 2.58 23.18
N ASP A 808 -35.79 3.57 24.10
CA ASP A 808 -36.52 4.83 23.88
C ASP A 808 -35.72 5.78 22.99
N GLY A 809 -36.26 6.12 21.82
CA GLY A 809 -35.61 7.01 20.85
C GLY A 809 -35.34 8.43 21.36
N THR A 810 -36.14 8.93 22.31
CA THR A 810 -35.92 10.26 22.91
C THR A 810 -34.71 10.23 23.83
N GLU A 811 -34.61 9.19 24.67
CA GLU A 811 -33.50 8.98 25.60
C GLU A 811 -32.18 8.73 24.86
N GLN A 812 -32.22 7.98 23.75
CA GLN A 812 -31.05 7.74 22.90
C GLN A 812 -30.44 9.02 22.31
N VAL A 813 -31.26 10.01 21.96
CA VAL A 813 -30.77 11.31 21.46
C VAL A 813 -30.10 12.10 22.60
N VAL A 814 -30.67 12.05 23.81
CA VAL A 814 -30.15 12.74 24.99
C VAL A 814 -28.83 12.14 25.45
N VAL A 815 -28.72 10.81 25.53
CA VAL A 815 -27.51 10.09 25.93
C VAL A 815 -26.35 10.36 24.94
N ARG A 816 -26.62 10.39 23.63
CA ARG A 816 -25.63 10.77 22.61
C ARG A 816 -25.18 12.22 22.78
N GLY A 817 -26.10 13.14 23.06
CA GLY A 817 -25.80 14.55 23.30
C GLY A 817 -24.93 14.78 24.55
N ALA A 818 -25.05 13.91 25.55
CA ALA A 818 -24.27 13.96 26.79
C ALA A 818 -22.93 13.18 26.73
N GLY A 819 -22.66 12.44 25.64
CA GLY A 819 -21.40 11.70 25.44
C GLY A 819 -21.38 10.27 25.96
N GLY A 820 -22.55 9.65 26.19
CA GLY A 820 -22.68 8.24 26.57
C GLY A 820 -22.83 7.30 25.36
N LEU A 821 -22.46 6.03 25.54
CA LEU A 821 -22.75 4.93 24.60
C LEU A 821 -24.16 4.39 24.83
N ILE A 822 -24.75 3.77 23.82
CA ILE A 822 -26.11 3.23 23.88
C ILE A 822 -26.08 1.77 23.43
N ILE A 823 -26.87 0.95 24.11
CA ILE A 823 -27.28 -0.35 23.61
C ILE A 823 -28.82 -0.44 23.67
N SER A 824 -29.44 -1.07 22.67
CA SER A 824 -30.88 -1.30 22.71
C SER A 824 -31.23 -2.32 23.80
N ALA A 825 -32.47 -2.29 24.29
CA ALA A 825 -32.94 -3.27 25.27
C ALA A 825 -32.84 -4.72 24.76
N LYS A 826 -32.98 -4.92 23.45
CA LYS A 826 -32.93 -6.23 22.81
C LYS A 826 -31.50 -6.75 22.69
N ASP A 827 -30.59 -5.92 22.19
CA ASP A 827 -29.18 -6.31 22.03
C ASP A 827 -28.54 -6.55 23.41
N PHE A 828 -28.94 -5.77 24.41
CA PHE A 828 -28.48 -5.99 25.79
C PHE A 828 -28.98 -7.31 26.37
N ARG A 829 -30.22 -7.73 26.05
CA ARG A 829 -30.74 -9.06 26.42
C ARG A 829 -29.90 -10.17 25.79
N GLU A 830 -29.60 -10.06 24.51
CA GLU A 830 -28.79 -11.06 23.78
C GLU A 830 -27.37 -11.15 24.37
N GLU A 831 -26.75 -10.01 24.72
CA GLU A 831 -25.46 -9.97 25.42
C GLU A 831 -25.50 -10.67 26.79
N VAL A 832 -26.56 -10.43 27.57
CA VAL A 832 -26.75 -11.07 28.88
C VAL A 832 -26.92 -12.58 28.75
N ILE A 833 -27.75 -13.05 27.81
CA ILE A 833 -27.99 -14.48 27.56
C ILE A 833 -26.70 -15.17 27.12
N ARG A 834 -25.99 -14.59 26.14
CA ARG A 834 -24.74 -15.16 25.63
C ARG A 834 -23.67 -15.26 26.72
N THR A 835 -23.53 -14.22 27.53
CA THR A 835 -22.59 -14.23 28.67
C THR A 835 -22.94 -15.33 29.66
N TYR A 836 -24.23 -15.57 29.87
CA TYR A 836 -24.72 -16.62 30.73
C TYR A 836 -24.43 -18.03 30.17
N GLU A 837 -24.68 -18.25 28.87
CA GLU A 837 -24.37 -19.50 28.17
C GLU A 837 -22.86 -19.83 28.22
N GLU A 838 -22.01 -18.83 28.01
CA GLU A 838 -20.56 -18.96 28.09
C GLU A 838 -20.13 -19.33 29.53
N GLY A 839 -20.68 -18.66 30.55
CA GLY A 839 -20.42 -18.98 31.96
C GLY A 839 -20.91 -20.37 32.37
N LEU A 840 -22.07 -20.80 31.86
CA LEU A 840 -22.63 -22.13 32.15
C LEU A 840 -21.81 -23.25 31.49
N LYS A 841 -21.28 -22.99 30.28
CA LYS A 841 -20.35 -23.88 29.59
C LYS A 841 -19.06 -24.06 30.40
N GLU A 842 -18.45 -22.96 30.86
CA GLU A 842 -17.27 -23.03 31.73
C GLU A 842 -17.55 -23.75 33.05
N TYR A 843 -18.73 -23.54 33.65
CA TYR A 843 -19.12 -24.21 34.89
C TYR A 843 -19.29 -25.72 34.70
N ARG A 844 -19.95 -26.15 33.61
CA ARG A 844 -20.17 -27.56 33.26
C ARG A 844 -18.87 -28.27 32.89
N GLU A 845 -17.94 -27.57 32.22
CA GLU A 845 -16.60 -28.07 31.93
C GLU A 845 -15.78 -28.28 33.22
N LYS A 846 -15.93 -27.41 34.21
CA LYS A 846 -15.27 -27.52 35.52
C LYS A 846 -15.95 -28.53 36.47
N ASN A 847 -17.24 -28.81 36.31
CA ASN A 847 -18.03 -29.68 37.21
C ASN A 847 -18.94 -30.67 36.44
N PRO A 848 -18.40 -31.75 35.85
CA PRO A 848 -19.12 -32.65 34.94
C PRO A 848 -20.16 -33.58 35.61
N ASN A 849 -20.32 -33.56 36.94
CA ASN A 849 -21.16 -34.51 37.69
C ASN A 849 -22.37 -33.86 38.43
N ILE A 850 -22.69 -32.60 38.12
CA ILE A 850 -23.81 -31.88 38.76
C ILE A 850 -25.00 -31.89 37.80
N GLY A 851 -26.19 -32.26 38.30
CA GLY A 851 -27.45 -32.25 37.55
C GLY A 851 -27.99 -30.83 37.28
N ASP A 852 -29.20 -30.75 36.73
CA ASP A 852 -29.85 -29.52 36.25
C ASP A 852 -29.55 -28.29 37.13
N HIS A 853 -29.00 -27.26 36.50
CA HIS A 853 -28.67 -26.01 37.16
C HIS A 853 -29.99 -25.21 37.32
N PRO A 854 -30.20 -24.45 38.42
CA PRO A 854 -31.45 -23.71 38.66
C PRO A 854 -31.86 -22.71 37.57
N PHE A 855 -31.02 -22.52 36.56
CA PHE A 855 -31.14 -21.54 35.49
C PHE A 855 -31.23 -22.17 34.10
N ASP A 856 -31.36 -23.50 33.99
CA ASP A 856 -31.73 -24.17 32.74
C ASP A 856 -33.12 -23.73 32.21
N SER A 857 -33.87 -22.90 32.97
CA SER A 857 -35.15 -22.32 32.57
C SER A 857 -35.07 -20.92 31.93
N LEU A 858 -33.87 -20.32 31.82
CA LEU A 858 -33.62 -19.02 31.18
C LEU A 858 -33.14 -19.15 29.73
N ILE A 859 -32.69 -20.35 29.36
CA ILE A 859 -32.33 -20.80 28.00
C ILE A 859 -33.52 -21.62 27.48
#